data_AF-A0A336K788-F1
#
_entry.id   AF-A0A336K788-F1
#
_cell.length_a   1.000
_cell.length_b   1.000
_cell.length_c   1.000
_cell.angle_alpha   90.00
_cell.angle_beta   90.00
_cell.angle_gamma   90.00
#
_symmetry.space_group_name_H-M   'P 1'
#
loop_
_entity.id
_entity.type
_entity.pdbx_description
1 polymer ?
#
loop_
_entity_poly.entity_id
_entity_poly.type
_entity_poly.pdbx_seq_one_letter_code
_entity_poly.pdbx_strand_id
1 'polypeptide(L)'
;MSMSLPSFDGSPEAWPVFISFYEHTTAACGFSDKENMIRLINSLTGMARTHVESLLTLPQNVPHVFHFQSNVEESSVLTTLFVKNALKTGVINLSDKSLGTIPTGLWNLDEQVKPSGTFVPEFDKCPENEEWWTRVNISKLNLSSNFIQEIPPNIQKLSDLTVLNLSKNKLKTVPREIKNLTKLININLSFNMIENLPSEFFEFPNLKVLSLNHNALQELDPRISDLHMLENLDVSFNKLTKLPDGIGFATRLIEFIASDNCLKSIPDDVTMLNNLKLFNINNNNLSSLALENLNKLEFFSAKQNNFSEFPDFSGCNKLGEIYLSGNKIREIPKKFCEIVPNLKILDLKNNEIEVLPQEIVLLTGLVQLELTNNNIIILPPIVSKLKNLNIFTITGNPIRNIRSDIVNGGSKRVLKYLADRYKENPCETKNENFKPIEAKIFPNKFEMRTKRALNVSNTNINSLSVEIINNAVEAAVEAVDLSKNSFTEFPANLEVLSTRIDQLNLSCNKIYSIPKEIGSFSRLVYMNLSKNCLDSLPDQMNLLNVLREIDLSFNKFSKIPDCIYHLLALEILNLSYNKLIEIDRTQCINDQNSSKYYPNCDENIWLRSCEHEIIDPIEGNTQGIIPIWLNGQLLRNGPGSLKVGNMTFKHLFDSSALLHRFGIKNGTVTYQCRFLKTNSFKKNHVAQRIVMTEFGTRPVPDPCHNIFQKVSTLFKPGDANSDNAMISIYPFNDEYFTFTESPVIFNIDPHTLETKKRLNLFESLGIVNHTSHPHVLKDGTVYNLGSYVSAMGPNYVIICFPKGERIFKDAHIVATIPARFKLNPSYMHSFAMTENYFIIVEQPLTVSVSRIFKSHLMSDPLISCMQWFPETQTHIHVISRKTGKNVHTFITESFFYLHIINSYEEKDHIILDICCYRDPSMLSCMYVESIEVSF
;
A
#
# COMPACT_ATOMS: atom_id res chain seq x y z
N MET A 1 -12.54 60.43 0.68
CA MET A 1 -12.23 60.16 -0.72
C MET A 1 -12.14 58.66 -0.89
N SER A 2 -13.10 58.11 -1.62
CA SER A 2 -13.26 56.71 -1.97
C SER A 2 -12.13 56.24 -2.89
N MET A 3 -11.47 55.14 -2.55
CA MET A 3 -10.80 54.26 -3.51
C MET A 3 -11.40 52.87 -3.34
N SER A 4 -12.24 52.51 -4.29
CA SER A 4 -12.88 51.21 -4.44
C SER A 4 -11.84 50.15 -4.83
N LEU A 5 -11.80 49.07 -4.07
CA LEU A 5 -11.16 47.80 -4.46
C LEU A 5 -11.85 47.28 -5.74
N PRO A 6 -11.13 46.70 -6.71
CA PRO A 6 -11.75 46.01 -7.82
C PRO A 6 -12.52 44.80 -7.28
N SER A 7 -13.81 44.76 -7.56
CA SER A 7 -14.67 43.59 -7.43
C SER A 7 -14.03 42.40 -8.12
N PHE A 8 -14.00 41.24 -7.46
CA PHE A 8 -13.86 39.95 -8.13
C PHE A 8 -14.98 39.85 -9.18
N ASP A 9 -14.57 40.06 -10.43
CA ASP A 9 -15.30 39.62 -11.61
C ASP A 9 -15.49 38.11 -11.48
N GLY A 10 -16.75 37.69 -11.38
CA GLY A 10 -17.15 36.29 -11.46
C GLY A 10 -16.91 35.75 -12.86
N SER A 11 -15.65 35.48 -13.20
CA SER A 11 -15.28 34.96 -14.50
C SER A 11 -15.67 33.48 -14.59
N PRO A 12 -16.49 33.08 -15.60
CA PRO A 12 -16.94 31.69 -15.80
C PRO A 12 -15.84 30.69 -16.20
N GLU A 13 -14.57 31.12 -16.27
CA GLU A 13 -13.49 30.38 -16.91
C GLU A 13 -12.75 29.42 -15.95
N ALA A 14 -12.89 29.60 -14.63
CA ALA A 14 -12.31 28.70 -13.61
C ALA A 14 -13.24 27.52 -13.22
N TRP A 15 -14.49 27.55 -13.64
CA TRP A 15 -15.50 26.54 -13.28
C TRP A 15 -15.47 25.25 -14.11
N PRO A 16 -15.10 25.23 -15.42
CA PRO A 16 -15.16 24.01 -16.23
C PRO A 16 -14.12 22.95 -15.84
N VAL A 17 -12.97 23.35 -15.30
CA VAL A 17 -11.84 22.43 -15.05
C VAL A 17 -11.93 21.75 -13.68
N PHE A 18 -12.50 22.43 -12.68
CA PHE A 18 -12.87 21.81 -11.40
C PHE A 18 -13.98 20.75 -11.55
N ILE A 19 -14.77 20.86 -12.62
CA ILE A 19 -15.83 19.91 -12.96
C ILE A 19 -15.24 18.62 -13.56
N SER A 20 -14.08 18.65 -14.23
CA SER A 20 -13.47 17.45 -14.84
C SER A 20 -12.87 16.44 -13.84
N PHE A 21 -12.28 16.89 -12.73
CA PHE A 21 -11.89 15.96 -11.66
C PHE A 21 -13.12 15.42 -10.89
N TYR A 22 -14.22 16.17 -10.91
CA TYR A 22 -15.55 15.77 -10.43
C TYR A 22 -16.23 14.75 -11.37
N GLU A 23 -15.87 14.71 -12.67
CA GLU A 23 -16.59 14.00 -13.74
C GLU A 23 -16.56 12.46 -13.66
N HIS A 24 -15.44 11.84 -13.29
CA HIS A 24 -15.34 10.37 -13.28
C HIS A 24 -15.79 9.71 -11.97
N THR A 25 -15.63 10.40 -10.83
CA THR A 25 -15.99 9.86 -9.51
C THR A 25 -17.47 10.08 -9.18
N THR A 26 -18.10 11.18 -9.62
CA THR A 26 -19.50 11.46 -9.25
C THR A 26 -20.54 10.81 -10.17
N ALA A 27 -20.20 10.50 -11.43
CA ALA A 27 -21.09 9.76 -12.33
C ALA A 27 -21.39 8.33 -11.80
N ALA A 28 -20.43 7.72 -11.11
CA ALA A 28 -20.61 6.46 -10.39
C ALA A 28 -21.28 6.66 -9.01
N CYS A 29 -20.91 7.72 -8.28
CA CYS A 29 -21.20 7.82 -6.85
C CYS A 29 -22.45 8.62 -6.43
N GLY A 30 -23.05 9.48 -7.27
CA GLY A 30 -24.29 10.19 -6.90
C GLY A 30 -24.20 11.04 -5.61
N PHE A 31 -23.03 11.54 -5.21
CA PHE A 31 -22.86 12.37 -4.01
C PHE A 31 -22.82 13.87 -4.33
N SER A 32 -23.47 14.66 -3.48
CA SER A 32 -23.56 16.12 -3.51
C SER A 32 -22.55 16.83 -2.60
N ASP A 33 -21.55 16.12 -2.05
CA ASP A 33 -20.75 16.63 -0.93
C ASP A 33 -19.28 16.92 -1.28
N LYS A 34 -18.89 18.18 -1.10
CA LYS A 34 -17.59 18.77 -1.50
C LYS A 34 -16.43 18.30 -0.60
N GLU A 35 -16.73 17.84 0.61
CA GLU A 35 -15.74 17.49 1.64
C GLU A 35 -15.18 16.05 1.48
N ASN A 36 -15.98 15.13 0.96
CA ASN A 36 -15.57 13.75 0.68
C ASN A 36 -14.69 13.64 -0.59
N MET A 37 -14.85 14.57 -1.53
CA MET A 37 -14.00 14.68 -2.72
C MET A 37 -12.55 15.03 -2.40
N ILE A 38 -12.31 15.99 -1.50
CA ILE A 38 -10.95 16.36 -1.09
C ILE A 38 -10.24 15.16 -0.45
N ARG A 39 -10.97 14.25 0.20
CA ARG A 39 -10.42 13.02 0.80
C ARG A 39 -10.07 11.96 -0.24
N LEU A 40 -10.85 11.84 -1.31
CA LEU A 40 -10.61 10.91 -2.42
C LEU A 40 -9.44 11.35 -3.34
N ILE A 41 -9.32 12.66 -3.60
CA ILE A 41 -8.19 13.23 -4.33
C ILE A 41 -6.88 12.95 -3.58
N ASN A 42 -6.87 13.11 -2.26
CA ASN A 42 -5.69 12.85 -1.43
C ASN A 42 -5.38 11.34 -1.27
N SER A 43 -6.31 10.42 -1.56
CA SER A 43 -6.05 8.97 -1.48
C SER A 43 -5.54 8.37 -2.80
N LEU A 44 -5.82 9.00 -3.94
CA LEU A 44 -5.45 8.51 -5.27
C LEU A 44 -4.12 9.05 -5.81
N THR A 45 -3.57 10.12 -5.24
CA THR A 45 -2.31 10.76 -5.71
C THR A 45 -1.03 10.21 -5.07
N GLY A 46 -1.12 9.19 -4.22
CA GLY A 46 0.02 8.66 -3.48
C GLY A 46 1.00 7.85 -4.33
N MET A 47 1.87 8.49 -5.13
CA MET A 47 3.13 7.98 -5.69
C MET A 47 3.73 9.06 -6.64
N ALA A 48 4.25 10.18 -6.11
CA ALA A 48 5.60 10.48 -5.59
C ALA A 48 6.57 11.15 -6.62
N ARG A 49 7.64 11.83 -6.21
CA ARG A 49 8.78 12.29 -7.05
C ARG A 49 10.08 11.96 -6.32
N THR A 50 11.16 11.52 -6.97
CA THR A 50 12.54 11.53 -6.40
C THR A 50 13.61 11.41 -7.48
N HIS A 51 14.68 12.19 -7.26
CA HIS A 51 15.81 12.61 -8.13
C HIS A 51 16.82 11.56 -8.60
N VAL A 52 17.54 11.93 -9.67
CA VAL A 52 18.89 11.48 -10.02
C VAL A 52 19.93 12.49 -9.51
N GLU A 53 20.82 12.06 -8.62
CA GLU A 53 22.16 12.65 -8.44
C GLU A 53 23.19 11.53 -8.57
N SER A 54 23.84 11.47 -9.74
CA SER A 54 25.30 11.29 -9.88
C SER A 54 25.65 11.05 -11.35
N LEU A 55 26.72 11.72 -11.79
CA LEU A 55 27.36 11.66 -13.11
C LEU A 55 26.63 12.43 -14.22
N LEU A 56 26.95 13.72 -14.33
CA LEU A 56 27.52 14.37 -15.52
C LEU A 56 27.62 15.87 -15.27
N THR A 57 28.83 16.41 -15.25
CA THR A 57 29.09 17.85 -15.37
C THR A 57 28.45 18.37 -16.66
N LEU A 58 27.39 19.17 -16.57
CA LEU A 58 26.76 19.90 -17.67
C LEU A 58 26.63 21.40 -17.32
N PRO A 59 26.56 22.31 -18.31
CA PRO A 59 27.10 23.66 -18.22
C PRO A 59 26.35 24.60 -17.26
N GLN A 60 27.14 25.47 -16.62
CA GLN A 60 26.81 26.25 -15.42
C GLN A 60 25.85 27.46 -15.57
N ASN A 61 24.96 27.55 -16.57
CA ASN A 61 24.14 28.77 -16.74
C ASN A 61 22.73 28.54 -17.32
N VAL A 62 21.93 27.67 -16.72
CA VAL A 62 20.49 27.60 -17.00
C VAL A 62 19.73 27.70 -15.67
N PRO A 63 18.90 28.74 -15.43
CA PRO A 63 18.09 28.80 -14.22
C PRO A 63 17.07 27.67 -14.23
N HIS A 64 17.02 26.90 -13.14
CA HIS A 64 16.09 25.79 -12.98
C HIS A 64 14.64 26.30 -12.98
N VAL A 65 13.78 25.70 -13.82
CA VAL A 65 12.33 25.99 -13.89
C VAL A 65 11.59 25.56 -12.61
N PHE A 66 12.21 24.70 -11.80
CA PHE A 66 11.78 24.36 -10.45
C PHE A 66 12.85 24.85 -9.47
N HIS A 67 12.43 25.64 -8.50
CA HIS A 67 13.23 25.98 -7.32
C HIS A 67 12.64 25.29 -6.10
N PHE A 68 13.47 25.00 -5.10
CA PHE A 68 12.98 24.57 -3.80
C PHE A 68 12.07 25.66 -3.24
N GLN A 69 10.86 25.28 -2.77
CA GLN A 69 9.98 26.20 -2.08
C GLN A 69 10.75 26.87 -0.95
N SER A 70 10.67 28.19 -0.87
CA SER A 70 11.20 28.92 0.27
C SER A 70 10.44 28.53 1.55
N ASN A 71 11.06 28.64 2.72
CA ASN A 71 10.38 28.37 4.00
C ASN A 71 9.06 29.15 4.18
N VAL A 72 8.94 30.31 3.51
CA VAL A 72 7.72 31.13 3.49
C VAL A 72 6.61 30.46 2.67
N GLU A 73 6.96 29.91 1.50
CA GLU A 73 6.02 29.17 0.64
C GLU A 73 5.64 27.82 1.27
N GLU A 74 6.56 27.11 1.90
CA GLU A 74 6.27 25.87 2.62
C GLU A 74 5.33 26.11 3.81
N SER A 75 5.45 27.27 4.47
CA SER A 75 4.55 27.68 5.56
C SER A 75 3.13 28.01 5.07
N SER A 76 2.95 28.33 3.78
CA SER A 76 1.62 28.60 3.20
C SER A 76 0.71 27.37 3.16
N VAL A 77 1.28 26.16 3.30
CA VAL A 77 0.52 24.90 3.40
C VAL A 77 -0.30 24.84 4.69
N LEU A 78 0.15 25.52 5.75
CA LEU A 78 -0.54 25.60 7.05
C LEU A 78 -1.57 26.75 7.07
N THR A 79 -2.58 26.67 6.21
CA THR A 79 -3.68 27.66 6.23
C THR A 79 -4.41 27.66 7.59
N THR A 80 -4.99 28.80 7.99
CA THR A 80 -5.72 28.90 9.28
C THR A 80 -6.83 27.85 9.41
N LEU A 81 -7.53 27.54 8.32
CA LEU A 81 -8.57 26.49 8.32
C LEU A 81 -7.98 25.09 8.54
N PHE A 82 -6.84 24.79 7.90
CA PHE A 82 -6.11 23.55 8.11
C PHE A 82 -5.68 23.40 9.56
N VAL A 83 -5.07 24.45 10.15
CA VAL A 83 -4.63 24.44 11.55
C VAL A 83 -5.81 24.27 12.51
N LYS A 84 -6.94 24.96 12.27
CA LYS A 84 -8.17 24.77 13.06
C LYS A 84 -8.66 23.31 13.02
N ASN A 85 -8.68 22.68 11.85
CA ASN A 85 -9.10 21.29 11.71
C ASN A 85 -8.10 20.30 12.34
N ALA A 86 -6.80 20.55 12.21
CA ALA A 86 -5.76 19.78 12.86
C ALA A 86 -5.90 19.81 14.38
N LEU A 87 -6.15 20.99 14.97
CA LEU A 87 -6.39 21.15 16.40
C LEU A 87 -7.72 20.55 16.84
N LYS A 88 -8.71 20.37 15.96
CA LYS A 88 -9.97 19.68 16.29
C LYS A 88 -9.82 18.15 16.29
N THR A 89 -8.99 17.62 15.39
CA THR A 89 -8.86 16.17 15.17
C THR A 89 -7.64 15.54 15.83
N GLY A 90 -6.64 16.34 16.19
CA GLY A 90 -5.32 15.88 16.64
C GLY A 90 -4.49 15.24 15.52
N VAL A 91 -4.86 15.42 14.24
CA VAL A 91 -4.20 14.78 13.09
C VAL A 91 -3.70 15.84 12.12
N ILE A 92 -2.43 15.74 11.74
CA ILE A 92 -1.81 16.56 10.69
C ILE A 92 -1.35 15.66 9.57
N ASN A 93 -1.89 15.90 8.38
CA ASN A 93 -1.44 15.25 7.15
C ASN A 93 -0.83 16.28 6.19
N LEU A 94 0.50 16.26 6.11
CA LEU A 94 1.34 17.05 5.23
C LEU A 94 2.11 16.13 4.26
N SER A 95 1.61 14.92 4.00
CA SER A 95 2.23 14.05 3.00
C SER A 95 2.05 14.59 1.59
N ASP A 96 3.02 14.31 0.71
CA ASP A 96 2.94 14.61 -0.72
C ASP A 96 2.68 16.11 -1.01
N LYS A 97 3.35 16.97 -0.24
CA LYS A 97 3.29 18.43 -0.38
C LYS A 97 4.53 19.01 -1.06
N SER A 98 5.41 18.14 -1.56
CA SER A 98 6.70 18.53 -2.16
C SER A 98 7.58 19.37 -1.21
N LEU A 99 7.43 19.16 0.10
CA LEU A 99 8.15 19.92 1.12
C LEU A 99 9.64 19.56 1.11
N GLY A 100 10.52 20.56 0.97
CA GLY A 100 11.96 20.43 1.15
C GLY A 100 12.36 20.49 2.63
N THR A 101 11.63 21.26 3.43
CA THR A 101 11.79 21.31 4.89
C THR A 101 10.45 21.19 5.62
N ILE A 102 10.48 20.95 6.93
CA ILE A 102 9.25 20.91 7.73
C ILE A 102 8.80 22.35 8.02
N PRO A 103 7.56 22.76 7.66
CA PRO A 103 7.07 24.12 7.85
C PRO A 103 7.24 24.63 9.28
N THR A 104 7.84 25.80 9.45
CA THR A 104 8.16 26.36 10.79
C THR A 104 6.91 26.63 11.62
N GLY A 105 5.80 26.94 10.97
CA GLY A 105 4.50 27.12 11.62
C GLY A 105 4.00 25.87 12.36
N LEU A 106 4.44 24.67 11.97
CA LEU A 106 4.03 23.40 12.58
C LEU A 106 4.37 23.35 14.08
N TRP A 107 5.41 24.07 14.49
CA TRP A 107 5.91 24.07 15.87
C TRP A 107 5.12 24.99 16.79
N ASN A 108 4.29 25.89 16.25
CA ASN A 108 3.57 26.94 16.99
C ASN A 108 2.11 27.07 16.49
N LEU A 109 1.41 25.94 16.33
CA LEU A 109 0.05 25.90 15.75
C LEU A 109 -0.95 26.76 16.53
N ASP A 110 -0.86 26.78 17.86
CA ASP A 110 -1.79 27.56 18.70
C ASP A 110 -1.69 29.07 18.47
N GLU A 111 -0.48 29.58 18.20
CA GLU A 111 -0.27 31.01 17.97
C GLU A 111 -0.90 31.49 16.66
N GLN A 112 -0.98 30.61 15.66
CA GLN A 112 -1.59 30.92 14.37
C GLN A 112 -3.11 31.09 14.42
N VAL A 113 -3.75 30.63 15.52
CA VAL A 113 -5.20 30.67 15.70
C VAL A 113 -5.60 31.43 16.97
N LYS A 114 -4.70 32.26 17.52
CA LYS A 114 -5.05 33.20 18.60
C LYS A 114 -5.84 34.38 18.01
N PRO A 115 -7.04 34.71 18.52
CA PRO A 115 -7.75 35.91 18.10
C PRO A 115 -6.91 37.16 18.44
N SER A 116 -6.80 38.10 17.51
CA SER A 116 -6.14 39.38 17.74
C SER A 116 -7.03 40.29 18.61
N GLY A 117 -6.84 40.28 19.93
CA GLY A 117 -7.53 41.17 20.87
C GLY A 117 -7.60 40.60 22.29
N THR A 118 -7.89 41.45 23.29
CA THR A 118 -8.19 41.03 24.67
C THR A 118 -9.50 40.24 24.68
N PHE A 119 -9.39 38.92 24.67
CA PHE A 119 -10.52 38.00 24.74
C PHE A 119 -11.15 38.07 26.13
N VAL A 120 -12.36 38.64 26.22
CA VAL A 120 -13.21 38.52 27.41
C VAL A 120 -14.12 37.31 27.17
N PRO A 121 -14.01 36.23 27.95
CA PRO A 121 -14.80 35.02 27.72
C PRO A 121 -16.25 35.26 28.15
N GLU A 122 -17.09 35.74 27.22
CA GLU A 122 -18.54 35.65 27.36
C GLU A 122 -19.00 34.31 26.74
N PHE A 123 -19.36 33.35 27.59
CA PHE A 123 -19.82 32.01 27.20
C PHE A 123 -21.04 32.04 26.25
N ASP A 124 -21.86 33.08 26.32
CA ASP A 124 -23.14 33.18 25.61
C ASP A 124 -23.05 33.82 24.21
N LYS A 125 -21.84 34.20 23.76
CA LYS A 125 -21.63 34.88 22.45
C LYS A 125 -20.46 34.32 21.64
N CYS A 126 -20.02 33.09 21.91
CA CYS A 126 -19.04 32.47 21.02
C CYS A 126 -19.72 32.15 19.68
N PRO A 127 -19.28 32.71 18.53
CA PRO A 127 -19.78 32.29 17.24
C PRO A 127 -19.60 30.78 17.10
N GLU A 128 -20.54 30.06 16.48
CA GLU A 128 -20.55 28.58 16.31
C GLU A 128 -19.25 27.98 15.73
N ASN A 129 -18.30 28.80 15.27
CA ASN A 129 -17.05 28.43 14.62
C ASN A 129 -15.77 28.66 15.47
N GLU A 130 -15.88 29.00 16.76
CA GLU A 130 -14.72 29.35 17.62
C GLU A 130 -14.70 28.71 19.03
N GLU A 131 -15.20 27.48 19.15
CA GLU A 131 -15.14 26.70 20.41
C GLU A 131 -13.70 26.25 20.76
N TRP A 132 -12.88 27.16 21.30
CA TRP A 132 -11.48 26.89 21.62
C TRP A 132 -11.27 25.76 22.65
N TRP A 133 -12.30 25.43 23.44
CA TRP A 133 -12.28 24.32 24.41
C TRP A 133 -12.35 22.92 23.78
N THR A 134 -12.68 22.79 22.48
CA THR A 134 -12.71 21.49 21.77
C THR A 134 -11.36 21.12 21.15
N ARG A 135 -10.29 21.88 21.43
CA ARG A 135 -8.96 21.63 20.86
C ARG A 135 -8.29 20.40 21.49
N VAL A 136 -7.60 19.63 20.67
CA VAL A 136 -6.90 18.39 21.01
C VAL A 136 -5.44 18.54 20.57
N ASN A 137 -4.51 18.03 21.37
CA ASN A 137 -3.09 17.99 21.02
C ASN A 137 -2.85 17.08 19.80
N ILE A 138 -1.82 17.39 19.03
CA ILE A 138 -1.49 16.62 17.83
C ILE A 138 -0.93 15.25 18.23
N SER A 139 -1.66 14.20 17.86
CA SER A 139 -1.35 12.80 18.16
C SER A 139 -0.86 12.02 16.95
N LYS A 140 -1.15 12.48 15.73
CA LYS A 140 -0.70 11.83 14.48
C LYS A 140 -0.15 12.86 13.50
N LEU A 141 1.08 12.64 13.04
CA LEU A 141 1.74 13.49 12.06
C LEU A 141 2.22 12.64 10.87
N ASN A 142 1.70 12.95 9.69
CA ASN A 142 2.13 12.36 8.44
C ASN A 142 2.86 13.41 7.59
N LEU A 143 4.16 13.21 7.39
CA LEU A 143 5.07 14.00 6.56
C LEU A 143 5.66 13.17 5.41
N SER A 144 5.05 12.03 5.10
CA SER A 144 5.58 11.10 4.10
C SER A 144 5.54 11.64 2.67
N SER A 145 6.34 11.05 1.77
CA SER A 145 6.36 11.39 0.33
C SER A 145 6.69 12.86 0.07
N ASN A 146 7.68 13.39 0.78
CA ASN A 146 8.20 14.75 0.59
C ASN A 146 9.70 14.68 0.22
N PHE A 147 10.38 15.82 0.24
CA PHE A 147 11.82 15.94 0.00
C PHE A 147 12.60 16.35 1.26
N ILE A 148 12.06 16.06 2.44
CA ILE A 148 12.62 16.50 3.72
C ILE A 148 13.98 15.85 3.92
N GLN A 149 15.01 16.68 4.09
CA GLN A 149 16.39 16.23 4.27
C GLN A 149 16.78 16.11 5.75
N GLU A 150 16.16 16.92 6.60
CA GLU A 150 16.42 16.97 8.03
C GLU A 150 15.14 17.21 8.84
N ILE A 151 15.11 16.67 10.06
CA ILE A 151 14.07 16.96 11.04
C ILE A 151 14.69 17.93 12.05
N PRO A 152 14.12 19.13 12.24
CA PRO A 152 14.65 20.08 13.20
C PRO A 152 14.38 19.60 14.64
N PRO A 153 15.21 20.01 15.62
CA PRO A 153 15.03 19.66 17.04
C PRO A 153 13.64 20.02 17.61
N ASN A 154 12.97 20.99 16.99
CA ASN A 154 11.63 21.44 17.36
C ASN A 154 10.56 20.34 17.31
N ILE A 155 10.82 19.19 16.66
CA ILE A 155 9.94 18.02 16.68
C ILE A 155 9.53 17.63 18.12
N GLN A 156 10.41 17.85 19.11
CA GLN A 156 10.14 17.60 20.53
C GLN A 156 8.93 18.35 21.10
N LYS A 157 8.47 19.44 20.45
CA LYS A 157 7.28 20.18 20.89
C LYS A 157 5.99 19.39 20.68
N LEU A 158 5.98 18.40 19.80
CA LEU A 158 4.83 17.56 19.52
C LEU A 158 4.83 16.29 20.41
N SER A 159 5.02 16.47 21.73
CA SER A 159 5.24 15.38 22.68
C SER A 159 4.08 14.39 22.82
N ASP A 160 2.88 14.77 22.35
CA ASP A 160 1.69 13.91 22.35
C ASP A 160 1.58 12.98 21.13
N LEU A 161 2.55 13.00 20.22
CA LEU A 161 2.55 12.13 19.04
C LEU A 161 2.59 10.65 19.41
N THR A 162 1.65 9.91 18.84
CA THR A 162 1.54 8.44 18.88
C THR A 162 1.93 7.79 17.55
N VAL A 163 1.74 8.52 16.44
CA VAL A 163 2.10 8.05 15.10
C VAL A 163 2.87 9.14 14.37
N LEU A 164 4.06 8.80 13.90
CA LEU A 164 4.91 9.66 13.08
C LEU A 164 5.31 8.95 11.79
N ASN A 165 4.79 9.43 10.67
CA ASN A 165 5.16 8.91 9.35
C ASN A 165 6.04 9.90 8.62
N LEU A 166 7.29 9.51 8.38
CA LEU A 166 8.33 10.25 7.66
C LEU A 166 8.85 9.45 6.45
N SER A 167 8.11 8.42 6.01
CA SER A 167 8.55 7.56 4.92
C SER A 167 8.66 8.30 3.59
N LYS A 168 9.49 7.82 2.66
CA LYS A 168 9.64 8.40 1.31
C LYS A 168 10.09 9.87 1.37
N ASN A 169 11.16 10.13 2.12
CA ASN A 169 11.81 11.43 2.22
C ASN A 169 13.31 11.29 1.85
N LYS A 170 14.14 12.29 2.17
CA LYS A 170 15.59 12.28 1.92
C LYS A 170 16.40 12.35 3.23
N LEU A 171 15.83 11.83 4.32
CA LEU A 171 16.46 11.91 5.65
C LEU A 171 17.74 11.08 5.69
N LYS A 172 18.84 11.68 6.12
CA LYS A 172 20.11 10.96 6.38
C LYS A 172 20.29 10.52 7.83
N THR A 173 19.60 11.20 8.75
CA THR A 173 19.63 10.94 10.18
C THR A 173 18.35 11.46 10.84
N VAL A 174 18.20 11.19 12.13
CA VAL A 174 17.11 11.66 12.99
C VAL A 174 17.73 12.44 14.16
N PRO A 175 17.14 13.57 14.60
CA PRO A 175 17.67 14.35 15.72
C PRO A 175 17.53 13.60 17.06
N ARG A 176 18.48 13.81 17.98
CA ARG A 176 18.44 13.20 19.33
C ARG A 176 17.19 13.57 20.12
N GLU A 177 16.62 14.75 19.85
CA GLU A 177 15.43 15.27 20.51
C GLU A 177 14.17 14.45 20.19
N ILE A 178 14.22 13.53 19.21
CA ILE A 178 13.09 12.65 18.88
C ILE A 178 12.67 11.78 20.08
N LYS A 179 13.59 11.46 21.00
CA LYS A 179 13.28 10.66 22.19
C LYS A 179 12.23 11.28 23.11
N ASN A 180 12.04 12.60 23.03
CA ASN A 180 11.05 13.33 23.82
C ASN A 180 9.61 13.03 23.39
N LEU A 181 9.41 12.34 22.26
CA LEU A 181 8.12 11.86 21.80
C LEU A 181 7.73 10.55 22.51
N THR A 182 7.62 10.59 23.83
CA THR A 182 7.49 9.41 24.70
C THR A 182 6.19 8.62 24.52
N LYS A 183 5.19 9.20 23.84
CA LYS A 183 3.92 8.54 23.50
C LYS A 183 3.93 7.83 22.15
N LEU A 184 5.04 7.83 21.41
CA LEU A 184 5.12 7.19 20.10
C LEU A 184 4.90 5.67 20.20
N ILE A 185 4.00 5.19 19.35
CA ILE A 185 3.64 3.77 19.17
C ILE A 185 4.09 3.29 17.80
N ASN A 186 3.98 4.14 16.77
CA ASN A 186 4.35 3.81 15.40
C ASN A 186 5.24 4.89 14.81
N ILE A 187 6.41 4.49 14.32
CA ILE A 187 7.28 5.35 13.54
C ILE A 187 7.63 4.68 12.21
N ASN A 188 7.39 5.40 11.12
CA ASN A 188 7.76 4.95 9.78
C ASN A 188 8.81 5.87 9.18
N LEU A 189 10.01 5.35 9.01
CA LEU A 189 11.19 6.00 8.44
C LEU A 189 11.63 5.32 7.12
N SER A 190 10.79 4.48 6.54
CA SER A 190 11.11 3.73 5.32
C SER A 190 11.35 4.63 4.10
N PHE A 191 12.08 4.14 3.09
CA PHE A 191 12.39 4.89 1.87
C PHE A 191 13.03 6.26 2.16
N ASN A 192 14.12 6.24 2.92
CA ASN A 192 14.95 7.41 3.22
C ASN A 192 16.41 7.09 2.88
N MET A 193 17.35 7.90 3.37
CA MET A 193 18.79 7.72 3.19
C MET A 193 19.50 7.54 4.54
N ILE A 194 18.82 6.97 5.54
CA ILE A 194 19.32 6.88 6.91
C ILE A 194 20.48 5.90 6.94
N GLU A 195 21.65 6.38 7.38
CA GLU A 195 22.85 5.56 7.53
C GLU A 195 22.99 4.99 8.95
N ASN A 196 22.60 5.77 9.96
CA ASN A 196 22.63 5.39 11.37
C ASN A 196 21.50 6.09 12.14
N LEU A 197 21.08 5.50 13.26
CA LEU A 197 20.15 6.12 14.23
C LEU A 197 20.92 6.61 15.46
N PRO A 198 20.54 7.75 16.06
CA PRO A 198 21.18 8.22 17.29
C PRO A 198 20.87 7.29 18.47
N SER A 199 21.75 7.28 19.48
CA SER A 199 21.59 6.47 20.69
C SER A 199 20.25 6.68 21.41
N GLU A 200 19.80 7.92 21.42
CA GLU A 200 18.57 8.39 22.04
C GLU A 200 17.32 7.82 21.35
N PHE A 201 17.42 7.37 20.10
CA PHE A 201 16.30 6.78 19.36
C PHE A 201 15.76 5.52 20.03
N PHE A 202 16.59 4.79 20.76
CA PHE A 202 16.21 3.53 21.38
C PHE A 202 15.55 3.71 22.77
N GLU A 203 15.35 4.95 23.22
CA GLU A 203 14.74 5.28 24.52
C GLU A 203 13.19 5.37 24.47
N PHE A 204 12.53 4.91 23.40
CA PHE A 204 11.07 4.98 23.29
C PHE A 204 10.35 3.93 24.15
N PRO A 205 9.55 4.33 25.16
CA PRO A 205 8.99 3.39 26.13
C PRO A 205 7.77 2.61 25.63
N ASN A 206 7.17 3.03 24.50
CA ASN A 206 5.88 2.53 24.00
C ASN A 206 5.91 2.13 22.51
N LEU A 207 7.08 2.15 21.85
CA LEU A 207 7.16 1.95 20.41
C LEU A 207 6.89 0.48 20.05
N LYS A 208 5.88 0.26 19.22
CA LYS A 208 5.44 -1.06 18.76
C LYS A 208 5.80 -1.36 17.32
N VAL A 209 5.79 -0.35 16.45
CA VAL A 209 6.03 -0.53 15.01
C VAL A 209 7.15 0.39 14.56
N LEU A 210 8.19 -0.20 13.99
CA LEU A 210 9.35 0.51 13.44
C LEU A 210 9.64 0.02 12.02
N SER A 211 9.42 0.89 11.05
CA SER A 211 9.76 0.64 9.64
C SER A 211 10.99 1.45 9.24
N LEU A 212 12.07 0.75 8.90
CA LEU A 212 13.37 1.27 8.46
C LEU A 212 13.77 0.73 7.08
N ASN A 213 12.87 0.06 6.37
CA ASN A 213 13.18 -0.52 5.08
C ASN A 213 13.48 0.52 3.99
N HIS A 214 14.26 0.14 2.98
CA HIS A 214 14.76 1.05 1.94
C HIS A 214 15.51 2.25 2.52
N ASN A 215 16.56 1.97 3.29
CA ASN A 215 17.50 2.96 3.81
C ASN A 215 18.94 2.55 3.47
N ALA A 216 19.93 3.18 4.10
CA ALA A 216 21.35 2.93 3.88
C ALA A 216 22.06 2.37 5.12
N LEU A 217 21.33 1.74 6.05
CA LEU A 217 21.87 1.19 7.30
C LEU A 217 22.93 0.13 7.01
N GLN A 218 24.13 0.31 7.53
CA GLN A 218 25.24 -0.66 7.41
C GLN A 218 25.29 -1.64 8.58
N GLU A 219 24.86 -1.16 9.75
CA GLU A 219 24.69 -1.94 10.97
C GLU A 219 23.38 -1.54 11.66
N LEU A 220 22.85 -2.46 12.45
CA LEU A 220 21.72 -2.22 13.34
C LEU A 220 22.25 -2.21 14.77
N ASP A 221 21.99 -1.13 15.50
CA ASP A 221 22.49 -0.95 16.86
C ASP A 221 21.87 -2.00 17.81
N PRO A 222 22.65 -2.65 18.70
CA PRO A 222 22.13 -3.63 19.66
C PRO A 222 21.00 -3.12 20.56
N ARG A 223 20.94 -1.80 20.80
CA ARG A 223 19.88 -1.15 21.58
C ARG A 223 18.51 -1.19 20.91
N ILE A 224 18.40 -1.70 19.69
CA ILE A 224 17.10 -2.07 19.10
C ILE A 224 16.29 -2.99 20.04
N SER A 225 16.97 -3.79 20.87
CA SER A 225 16.36 -4.66 21.87
C SER A 225 15.83 -3.93 23.11
N ASP A 226 16.26 -2.68 23.36
CA ASP A 226 15.76 -1.81 24.44
C ASP A 226 14.35 -1.28 24.15
N LEU A 227 13.90 -1.37 22.89
CA LEU A 227 12.52 -1.11 22.50
C LEU A 227 11.63 -2.28 22.91
N HIS A 228 11.43 -2.48 24.21
CA HIS A 228 10.77 -3.65 24.79
C HIS A 228 9.32 -3.87 24.33
N MET A 229 8.69 -2.83 23.79
CA MET A 229 7.32 -2.85 23.26
C MET A 229 7.23 -3.22 21.78
N LEU A 230 8.37 -3.41 21.10
CA LEU A 230 8.43 -3.57 19.65
C LEU A 230 7.81 -4.91 19.21
N GLU A 231 6.78 -4.81 18.38
CA GLU A 231 6.01 -5.92 17.82
C GLU A 231 6.37 -6.15 16.34
N ASN A 232 6.63 -5.09 15.57
CA ASN A 232 6.93 -5.17 14.14
C ASN A 232 8.20 -4.38 13.80
N LEU A 233 9.18 -5.08 13.22
CA LEU A 233 10.44 -4.50 12.76
C LEU A 233 10.69 -4.87 11.30
N ASP A 234 10.79 -3.85 10.44
CA ASP A 234 11.21 -4.02 9.05
C ASP A 234 12.49 -3.22 8.78
N VAL A 235 13.58 -3.93 8.49
CA VAL A 235 14.89 -3.39 8.12
C VAL A 235 15.32 -3.85 6.72
N SER A 236 14.37 -4.27 5.88
CA SER A 236 14.66 -4.76 4.53
C SER A 236 15.25 -3.69 3.60
N PHE A 237 15.90 -4.10 2.51
CA PHE A 237 16.50 -3.16 1.54
C PHE A 237 17.45 -2.14 2.21
N ASN A 238 18.37 -2.67 3.02
CA ASN A 238 19.45 -1.90 3.64
C ASN A 238 20.80 -2.54 3.23
N LYS A 239 21.89 -2.18 3.93
CA LYS A 239 23.24 -2.70 3.67
C LYS A 239 23.77 -3.49 4.86
N LEU A 240 22.88 -4.08 5.66
CA LEU A 240 23.24 -4.80 6.88
C LEU A 240 24.09 -6.03 6.54
N THR A 241 25.25 -6.16 7.19
CA THR A 241 26.15 -7.33 7.01
C THR A 241 25.97 -8.38 8.10
N LYS A 242 25.44 -7.97 9.24
CA LYS A 242 25.07 -8.80 10.40
C LYS A 242 23.91 -8.14 11.14
N LEU A 243 23.13 -8.94 11.86
CA LEU A 243 22.24 -8.44 12.91
C LEU A 243 23.04 -8.34 14.23
N PRO A 244 22.67 -7.43 15.14
CA PRO A 244 23.34 -7.31 16.42
C PRO A 244 23.04 -8.51 17.33
N ASP A 245 24.05 -8.93 18.08
CA ASP A 245 23.84 -9.82 19.22
C ASP A 245 22.92 -9.11 20.23
N GLY A 246 21.92 -9.82 20.76
CA GLY A 246 20.89 -9.27 21.65
C GLY A 246 19.55 -8.98 20.97
N ILE A 247 19.43 -9.10 19.64
CA ILE A 247 18.15 -8.95 18.94
C ILE A 247 17.07 -9.91 19.48
N GLY A 248 17.48 -11.08 20.00
CA GLY A 248 16.60 -12.06 20.63
C GLY A 248 15.83 -11.54 21.86
N PHE A 249 16.31 -10.48 22.51
CA PHE A 249 15.67 -9.89 23.68
C PHE A 249 14.47 -8.99 23.35
N ALA A 250 14.25 -8.67 22.07
CA ALA A 250 13.01 -8.03 21.61
C ALA A 250 11.85 -9.05 21.59
N THR A 251 11.56 -9.65 22.75
CA THR A 251 10.70 -10.84 22.91
C THR A 251 9.24 -10.62 22.51
N ARG A 252 8.80 -9.37 22.34
CA ARG A 252 7.48 -9.00 21.84
C ARG A 252 7.38 -8.97 20.31
N LEU A 253 8.49 -9.10 19.59
CA LEU A 253 8.47 -9.14 18.12
C LEU A 253 7.56 -10.27 17.62
N ILE A 254 6.61 -9.88 16.80
CA ILE A 254 5.65 -10.72 16.08
C ILE A 254 6.10 -10.86 14.62
N GLU A 255 6.57 -9.76 14.03
CA GLU A 255 7.03 -9.72 12.64
C GLU A 255 8.43 -9.13 12.55
N PHE A 256 9.34 -9.88 11.93
CA PHE A 256 10.69 -9.42 11.66
C PHE A 256 11.05 -9.64 10.19
N ILE A 257 11.30 -8.55 9.48
CA ILE A 257 11.64 -8.55 8.06
C ILE A 257 13.02 -7.91 7.90
N ALA A 258 13.98 -8.69 7.41
CA ALA A 258 15.36 -8.28 7.13
C ALA A 258 15.82 -8.72 5.73
N SER A 259 14.88 -8.77 4.78
CA SER A 259 15.14 -9.17 3.40
C SER A 259 16.00 -8.15 2.65
N ASP A 260 16.63 -8.56 1.55
CA ASP A 260 17.38 -7.66 0.65
C ASP A 260 18.46 -6.86 1.41
N ASN A 261 19.32 -7.61 2.10
CA ASN A 261 20.48 -7.11 2.83
C ASN A 261 21.71 -7.95 2.45
N CYS A 262 22.82 -7.78 3.16
CA CYS A 262 24.08 -8.50 2.95
C CYS A 262 24.40 -9.45 4.13
N LEU A 263 23.38 -9.96 4.84
CA LEU A 263 23.56 -10.74 6.07
C LEU A 263 24.31 -12.04 5.79
N LYS A 264 25.39 -12.29 6.53
CA LYS A 264 26.19 -13.52 6.43
C LYS A 264 25.80 -14.58 7.47
N SER A 265 25.30 -14.13 8.62
CA SER A 265 24.81 -14.96 9.72
C SER A 265 23.67 -14.26 10.44
N ILE A 266 22.85 -15.06 11.12
CA ILE A 266 21.87 -14.60 12.10
C ILE A 266 22.40 -15.02 13.48
N PRO A 267 22.33 -14.16 14.51
CA PRO A 267 22.84 -14.48 15.83
C PRO A 267 21.97 -15.57 16.51
N ASP A 268 22.60 -16.41 17.33
CA ASP A 268 21.96 -17.59 17.92
C ASP A 268 20.79 -17.24 18.86
N ASP A 269 20.79 -16.04 19.41
CA ASP A 269 19.73 -15.55 20.31
C ASP A 269 18.42 -15.24 19.57
N VAL A 270 18.38 -15.27 18.22
CA VAL A 270 17.12 -15.14 17.45
C VAL A 270 16.07 -16.15 17.89
N THR A 271 16.48 -17.31 18.43
CA THR A 271 15.61 -18.35 18.98
C THR A 271 14.81 -17.89 20.21
N MET A 272 15.18 -16.74 20.81
CA MET A 272 14.50 -16.15 21.97
C MET A 272 13.28 -15.31 21.60
N LEU A 273 13.04 -15.07 20.31
CA LEU A 273 11.88 -14.34 19.79
C LEU A 273 10.60 -15.18 19.87
N ASN A 274 10.18 -15.54 21.09
CA ASN A 274 9.12 -16.50 21.37
C ASN A 274 7.74 -16.10 20.83
N ASN A 275 7.54 -14.82 20.50
CA ASN A 275 6.30 -14.29 19.92
C ASN A 275 6.32 -14.19 18.39
N LEU A 276 7.46 -14.49 17.75
CA LEU A 276 7.65 -14.31 16.33
C LEU A 276 6.74 -15.26 15.54
N LYS A 277 5.94 -14.68 14.65
CA LYS A 277 5.04 -15.38 13.74
C LYS A 277 5.53 -15.32 12.30
N LEU A 278 6.16 -14.21 11.91
CA LEU A 278 6.67 -14.00 10.56
C LEU A 278 8.15 -13.65 10.65
N PHE A 279 8.99 -14.45 10.00
CA PHE A 279 10.41 -14.16 9.84
C PHE A 279 10.82 -14.24 8.37
N ASN A 280 11.27 -13.12 7.81
CA ASN A 280 11.61 -13.01 6.40
C ASN A 280 13.02 -12.43 6.19
N ILE A 281 13.93 -13.25 5.67
CA ILE A 281 15.35 -12.97 5.45
C ILE A 281 15.78 -13.29 4.01
N ASN A 282 14.85 -13.11 3.06
CA ASN A 282 15.12 -13.32 1.64
C ASN A 282 16.29 -12.48 1.13
N ASN A 283 16.91 -12.92 0.04
CA ASN A 283 17.91 -12.16 -0.71
C ASN A 283 19.04 -11.65 0.21
N ASN A 284 19.74 -12.59 0.85
CA ASN A 284 20.87 -12.35 1.75
C ASN A 284 22.00 -13.34 1.41
N ASN A 285 23.05 -13.39 2.23
CA ASN A 285 24.24 -14.22 2.01
C ASN A 285 24.38 -15.35 3.05
N LEU A 286 23.28 -15.79 3.68
CA LEU A 286 23.27 -16.77 4.76
C LEU A 286 23.63 -18.17 4.27
N SER A 287 24.44 -18.90 5.04
CA SER A 287 24.87 -20.26 4.69
C SER A 287 24.35 -21.35 5.65
N SER A 288 24.06 -20.97 6.90
CA SER A 288 23.48 -21.83 7.94
C SER A 288 22.56 -21.02 8.85
N LEU A 289 21.59 -21.68 9.47
CA LEU A 289 20.62 -21.07 10.38
C LEU A 289 19.96 -22.15 11.25
N ALA A 290 19.84 -21.88 12.55
CA ALA A 290 19.06 -22.67 13.49
C ALA A 290 17.97 -21.79 14.10
N LEU A 291 16.71 -22.24 14.04
CA LEU A 291 15.52 -21.51 14.51
C LEU A 291 14.80 -22.27 15.62
N GLU A 292 15.56 -22.95 16.48
CA GLU A 292 15.00 -23.79 17.53
C GLU A 292 14.01 -23.01 18.43
N ASN A 293 12.95 -23.69 18.88
CA ASN A 293 11.97 -23.20 19.87
C ASN A 293 11.13 -21.97 19.50
N LEU A 294 11.11 -21.53 18.23
CA LEU A 294 10.17 -20.50 17.75
C LEU A 294 8.75 -21.06 17.59
N ASN A 295 8.11 -21.40 18.71
CA ASN A 295 6.86 -22.18 18.76
C ASN A 295 5.65 -21.47 18.14
N LYS A 296 5.71 -20.16 17.94
CA LYS A 296 4.65 -19.34 17.32
C LYS A 296 4.95 -19.00 15.85
N LEU A 297 6.08 -19.43 15.31
CA LEU A 297 6.47 -19.15 13.93
C LEU A 297 5.50 -19.84 12.97
N GLU A 298 4.82 -19.06 12.14
CA GLU A 298 3.81 -19.50 11.18
C GLU A 298 4.34 -19.39 9.75
N PHE A 299 5.12 -18.34 9.47
CA PHE A 299 5.69 -18.04 8.16
C PHE A 299 7.21 -17.85 8.26
N PHE A 300 7.94 -18.61 7.46
CA PHE A 300 9.39 -18.45 7.32
C PHE A 300 9.80 -18.37 5.85
N SER A 301 10.59 -17.36 5.50
CA SER A 301 11.10 -17.17 4.15
C SER A 301 12.58 -16.79 4.17
N ALA A 302 13.39 -17.58 3.46
CA ALA A 302 14.82 -17.34 3.26
C ALA A 302 15.25 -17.69 1.82
N LYS A 303 14.46 -17.20 0.85
CA LYS A 303 14.72 -17.33 -0.59
C LYS A 303 16.03 -16.64 -0.97
N GLN A 304 16.67 -17.12 -2.03
CA GLN A 304 17.88 -16.53 -2.62
C GLN A 304 18.97 -16.24 -1.57
N ASN A 305 19.37 -17.29 -0.85
CA ASN A 305 20.50 -17.28 0.08
C ASN A 305 21.53 -18.34 -0.37
N ASN A 306 22.48 -18.68 0.49
CA ASN A 306 23.53 -19.68 0.22
C ASN A 306 23.39 -20.94 1.09
N PHE A 307 22.19 -21.27 1.58
CA PHE A 307 21.98 -22.45 2.43
C PHE A 307 22.37 -23.73 1.70
N SER A 308 23.38 -24.42 2.20
CA SER A 308 23.80 -25.74 1.68
C SER A 308 23.15 -26.89 2.47
N GLU A 309 22.83 -26.63 3.73
CA GLU A 309 22.10 -27.52 4.64
C GLU A 309 20.70 -26.97 4.87
N PHE A 310 19.76 -27.87 5.19
CA PHE A 310 18.39 -27.49 5.52
C PHE A 310 18.35 -26.85 6.93
N PRO A 311 17.72 -25.69 7.13
CA PRO A 311 17.68 -25.03 8.45
C PRO A 311 17.01 -25.88 9.53
N ASP A 312 17.49 -25.76 10.78
CA ASP A 312 16.86 -26.47 11.91
C ASP A 312 15.60 -25.73 12.39
N PHE A 313 14.47 -26.43 12.40
CA PHE A 313 13.16 -25.94 12.86
C PHE A 313 12.64 -26.67 14.09
N SER A 314 13.53 -27.29 14.88
CA SER A 314 13.15 -28.03 16.08
C SER A 314 12.32 -27.17 17.05
N GLY A 315 11.07 -27.57 17.30
CA GLY A 315 10.13 -26.83 18.15
C GLY A 315 9.23 -25.82 17.43
N CYS A 316 9.39 -25.59 16.12
CA CYS A 316 8.56 -24.67 15.34
C CYS A 316 7.22 -25.29 14.89
N ASN A 317 6.45 -25.78 15.86
CA ASN A 317 5.28 -26.64 15.62
C ASN A 317 4.08 -25.94 14.94
N LYS A 318 4.13 -24.61 14.80
CA LYS A 318 3.10 -23.77 14.18
C LYS A 318 3.39 -23.42 12.71
N LEU A 319 4.55 -23.83 12.17
CA LEU A 319 4.95 -23.49 10.81
C LEU A 319 3.90 -23.97 9.80
N GLY A 320 3.35 -23.01 9.06
CA GLY A 320 2.41 -23.23 7.97
C GLY A 320 3.07 -23.06 6.60
N GLU A 321 4.02 -22.15 6.47
CA GLU A 321 4.65 -21.82 5.19
C GLU A 321 6.17 -21.67 5.32
N ILE A 322 6.90 -22.40 4.48
CA ILE A 322 8.36 -22.33 4.39
C ILE A 322 8.75 -22.08 2.94
N TYR A 323 9.52 -21.01 2.73
CA TYR A 323 10.07 -20.70 1.43
C TYR A 323 11.60 -20.64 1.45
N LEU A 324 12.22 -21.56 0.72
CA LEU A 324 13.67 -21.78 0.65
C LEU A 324 14.17 -21.80 -0.80
N SER A 325 13.43 -21.20 -1.74
CA SER A 325 13.76 -21.24 -3.16
C SER A 325 15.07 -20.49 -3.48
N GLY A 326 15.89 -21.01 -4.40
CA GLY A 326 17.12 -20.34 -4.83
C GLY A 326 18.26 -20.46 -3.82
N ASN A 327 18.41 -21.63 -3.19
CA ASN A 327 19.50 -21.96 -2.28
C ASN A 327 20.34 -23.13 -2.86
N LYS A 328 21.19 -23.76 -2.05
CA LYS A 328 22.04 -24.90 -2.43
C LYS A 328 21.73 -26.15 -1.59
N ILE A 329 20.48 -26.28 -1.13
CA ILE A 329 20.08 -27.35 -0.22
C ILE A 329 20.08 -28.68 -0.98
N ARG A 330 20.73 -29.71 -0.41
CA ARG A 330 20.89 -31.04 -1.05
C ARG A 330 19.93 -32.10 -0.54
N GLU A 331 19.45 -31.97 0.68
CA GLU A 331 18.54 -32.94 1.30
C GLU A 331 17.55 -32.29 2.25
N ILE A 332 16.42 -32.98 2.46
CA ILE A 332 15.43 -32.64 3.48
C ILE A 332 15.62 -33.62 4.64
N PRO A 333 15.93 -33.16 5.87
CA PRO A 333 16.12 -34.04 7.02
C PRO A 333 14.84 -34.80 7.35
N LYS A 334 14.96 -36.10 7.66
CA LYS A 334 13.81 -36.94 8.05
C LYS A 334 13.06 -36.40 9.26
N LYS A 335 13.80 -35.95 10.28
CA LYS A 335 13.27 -35.37 11.52
C LYS A 335 12.41 -34.13 11.27
N PHE A 336 12.74 -33.32 10.25
CA PHE A 336 11.93 -32.14 9.91
C PHE A 336 10.49 -32.53 9.58
N CYS A 337 10.29 -33.63 8.85
CA CYS A 337 8.96 -34.12 8.50
C CYS A 337 8.14 -34.57 9.72
N GLU A 338 8.79 -34.98 10.81
CA GLU A 338 8.14 -35.37 12.07
C GLU A 338 7.72 -34.16 12.91
N ILE A 339 8.45 -33.04 12.81
CA ILE A 339 8.27 -31.85 13.65
C ILE A 339 7.12 -30.95 13.15
N VAL A 340 6.94 -30.83 11.83
CA VAL A 340 5.97 -29.88 11.22
C VAL A 340 4.87 -30.56 10.39
N PRO A 341 4.07 -31.48 10.96
CA PRO A 341 3.06 -32.22 10.19
C PRO A 341 1.94 -31.34 9.61
N ASN A 342 1.76 -30.12 10.13
CA ASN A 342 0.75 -29.15 9.73
C ASN A 342 1.22 -28.18 8.63
N LEU A 343 2.46 -28.32 8.13
CA LEU A 343 3.01 -27.46 7.09
C LEU A 343 2.14 -27.52 5.83
N LYS A 344 1.74 -26.36 5.30
CA LYS A 344 0.89 -26.23 4.11
C LYS A 344 1.68 -26.01 2.84
N ILE A 345 2.73 -25.17 2.91
CA ILE A 345 3.54 -24.80 1.76
C ILE A 345 5.01 -25.07 2.06
N LEU A 346 5.65 -25.83 1.17
CA LEU A 346 7.09 -26.03 1.15
C LEU A 346 7.63 -25.70 -0.24
N ASP A 347 8.26 -24.52 -0.35
CA ASP A 347 8.90 -24.06 -1.58
C ASP A 347 10.41 -24.30 -1.54
N LEU A 348 10.88 -25.22 -2.37
CA LEU A 348 12.28 -25.62 -2.53
C LEU A 348 12.75 -25.50 -3.98
N LYS A 349 12.13 -24.62 -4.79
CA LYS A 349 12.52 -24.42 -6.19
C LYS A 349 13.98 -23.95 -6.30
N ASN A 350 14.66 -24.33 -7.38
CA ASN A 350 16.04 -23.90 -7.67
C ASN A 350 16.97 -24.21 -6.47
N ASN A 351 17.08 -25.48 -6.11
CA ASN A 351 18.00 -25.99 -5.09
C ASN A 351 18.81 -27.17 -5.69
N GLU A 352 19.59 -27.86 -4.86
CA GLU A 352 20.42 -29.01 -5.25
C GLU A 352 19.86 -30.35 -4.74
N ILE A 353 18.55 -30.46 -4.47
CA ILE A 353 17.98 -31.63 -3.78
C ILE A 353 18.13 -32.88 -4.63
N GLU A 354 18.79 -33.92 -4.11
CA GLU A 354 19.05 -35.16 -4.82
C GLU A 354 18.00 -36.24 -4.55
N VAL A 355 17.52 -36.31 -3.30
CA VAL A 355 16.60 -37.34 -2.83
C VAL A 355 15.48 -36.73 -2.01
N LEU A 356 14.25 -37.15 -2.27
CA LEU A 356 13.09 -36.84 -1.44
C LEU A 356 12.88 -37.98 -0.41
N PRO A 357 12.90 -37.70 0.91
CA PRO A 357 12.72 -38.72 1.94
C PRO A 357 11.31 -39.33 1.90
N GLN A 358 11.17 -40.58 2.34
CA GLN A 358 9.85 -41.24 2.40
C GLN A 358 8.96 -40.61 3.47
N GLU A 359 9.58 -40.08 4.52
CA GLU A 359 8.99 -39.38 5.66
C GLU A 359 8.26 -38.09 5.24
N ILE A 360 8.44 -37.61 4.00
CA ILE A 360 7.65 -36.49 3.45
C ILE A 360 6.14 -36.72 3.54
N VAL A 361 5.70 -37.98 3.62
CA VAL A 361 4.30 -38.36 3.83
C VAL A 361 3.74 -37.91 5.20
N LEU A 362 4.61 -37.63 6.18
CA LEU A 362 4.24 -37.15 7.51
C LEU A 362 3.76 -35.69 7.49
N LEU A 363 4.06 -34.94 6.43
CA LEU A 363 3.56 -33.59 6.21
C LEU A 363 2.09 -33.60 5.75
N THR A 364 1.21 -34.12 6.60
CA THR A 364 -0.21 -34.37 6.27
C THR A 364 -0.99 -33.10 5.89
N GLY A 365 -0.55 -31.94 6.37
CA GLY A 365 -1.12 -30.63 6.02
C GLY A 365 -0.70 -30.08 4.65
N LEU A 366 0.24 -30.73 3.95
CA LEU A 366 0.89 -30.15 2.78
C LEU A 366 -0.07 -30.02 1.59
N VAL A 367 -0.23 -28.78 1.13
CA VAL A 367 -1.06 -28.39 -0.01
C VAL A 367 -0.20 -28.11 -1.24
N GLN A 368 1.00 -27.55 -1.02
CA GLN A 368 1.93 -27.16 -2.07
C GLN A 368 3.36 -27.62 -1.74
N LEU A 369 3.92 -28.41 -2.66
CA LEU A 369 5.31 -28.85 -2.64
C LEU A 369 5.96 -28.50 -3.97
N GLU A 370 6.90 -27.56 -3.94
CA GLU A 370 7.56 -27.04 -5.13
C GLU A 370 9.02 -27.50 -5.15
N LEU A 371 9.35 -28.38 -6.10
CA LEU A 371 10.69 -28.96 -6.27
C LEU A 371 11.27 -28.70 -7.66
N THR A 372 10.72 -27.73 -8.39
CA THR A 372 11.20 -27.37 -9.73
C THR A 372 12.67 -26.99 -9.72
N ASN A 373 13.43 -27.44 -10.73
CA ASN A 373 14.87 -27.23 -10.89
C ASN A 373 15.67 -27.68 -9.66
N ASN A 374 15.70 -28.99 -9.44
CA ASN A 374 16.53 -29.67 -8.45
C ASN A 374 17.27 -30.85 -9.13
N ASN A 375 17.95 -31.68 -8.34
CA ASN A 375 18.73 -32.84 -8.82
C ASN A 375 18.04 -34.19 -8.56
N ILE A 376 16.71 -34.20 -8.41
CA ILE A 376 15.97 -35.41 -8.00
C ILE A 376 15.96 -36.45 -9.14
N ILE A 377 16.49 -37.64 -8.86
CA ILE A 377 16.57 -38.74 -9.84
C ILE A 377 15.37 -39.68 -9.73
N ILE A 378 14.92 -39.95 -8.50
CA ILE A 378 13.86 -40.91 -8.19
C ILE A 378 12.84 -40.26 -7.25
N LEU A 379 11.57 -40.33 -7.62
CA LEU A 379 10.46 -39.93 -6.74
C LEU A 379 9.86 -41.14 -6.02
N PRO A 380 9.70 -41.11 -4.68
CA PRO A 380 9.10 -42.21 -3.94
C PRO A 380 7.57 -42.25 -4.17
N PRO A 381 6.99 -43.42 -4.51
CA PRO A 381 5.54 -43.54 -4.74
C PRO A 381 4.65 -43.11 -3.56
N ILE A 382 5.20 -43.12 -2.34
CA ILE A 382 4.49 -42.77 -1.11
C ILE A 382 4.00 -41.31 -1.06
N VAL A 383 4.58 -40.41 -1.86
CA VAL A 383 4.12 -39.00 -2.00
C VAL A 383 2.65 -38.92 -2.41
N SER A 384 2.16 -39.91 -3.16
CA SER A 384 0.74 -40.00 -3.54
C SER A 384 -0.24 -40.13 -2.35
N LYS A 385 0.25 -40.44 -1.14
CA LYS A 385 -0.56 -40.51 0.09
C LYS A 385 -0.84 -39.14 0.71
N LEU A 386 -0.18 -38.07 0.27
CA LEU A 386 -0.47 -36.70 0.69
C LEU A 386 -1.79 -36.24 0.07
N LYS A 387 -2.90 -36.51 0.76
CA LYS A 387 -4.27 -36.30 0.24
C LYS A 387 -4.61 -34.84 -0.05
N ASN A 388 -3.97 -33.91 0.65
CA ASN A 388 -4.20 -32.47 0.53
C ASN A 388 -3.32 -31.81 -0.53
N LEU A 389 -2.36 -32.56 -1.12
CA LEU A 389 -1.37 -32.01 -2.03
C LEU A 389 -2.01 -31.71 -3.40
N ASN A 390 -2.19 -30.42 -3.67
CA ASN A 390 -2.80 -29.92 -4.90
C ASN A 390 -1.74 -29.46 -5.90
N ILE A 391 -0.70 -28.78 -5.41
CA ILE A 391 0.40 -28.26 -6.22
C ILE A 391 1.63 -29.10 -5.91
N PHE A 392 2.07 -29.86 -6.90
CA PHE A 392 3.28 -30.66 -6.85
C PHE A 392 4.06 -30.46 -8.15
N THR A 393 5.13 -29.66 -8.09
CA THR A 393 5.96 -29.36 -9.26
C THR A 393 7.34 -29.98 -9.11
N ILE A 394 7.80 -30.61 -10.19
CA ILE A 394 9.04 -31.41 -10.23
C ILE A 394 9.77 -31.21 -11.57
N THR A 395 9.34 -30.23 -12.36
CA THR A 395 9.93 -29.93 -13.67
C THR A 395 11.39 -29.50 -13.52
N GLY A 396 12.23 -29.78 -14.52
CA GLY A 396 13.66 -29.42 -14.46
C GLY A 396 14.52 -30.33 -13.56
N ASN A 397 14.00 -31.49 -13.12
CA ASN A 397 14.77 -32.52 -12.43
C ASN A 397 15.17 -33.67 -13.38
N PRO A 398 16.32 -34.35 -13.16
CA PRO A 398 16.77 -35.48 -13.96
C PRO A 398 16.06 -36.81 -13.60
N ILE A 399 14.72 -36.80 -13.55
CA ILE A 399 13.90 -37.92 -13.11
C ILE A 399 13.95 -39.06 -14.13
N ARG A 400 14.38 -40.25 -13.71
CA ARG A 400 14.52 -41.42 -14.60
C ARG A 400 13.38 -42.43 -14.47
N ASN A 401 12.67 -42.45 -13.35
CA ASN A 401 11.62 -43.45 -13.07
C ASN A 401 10.22 -43.05 -13.59
N ILE A 402 10.06 -41.82 -14.10
CA ILE A 402 8.82 -41.29 -14.65
C ILE A 402 9.11 -40.73 -16.05
N ARG A 403 8.26 -41.04 -17.02
CA ARG A 403 8.38 -40.46 -18.38
C ARG A 403 8.15 -38.95 -18.35
N SER A 404 8.88 -38.21 -19.18
CA SER A 404 8.81 -36.75 -19.26
C SER A 404 7.41 -36.21 -19.59
N ASP A 405 6.61 -36.94 -20.38
CA ASP A 405 5.24 -36.54 -20.72
C ASP A 405 4.28 -36.56 -19.51
N ILE A 406 4.57 -37.41 -18.52
CA ILE A 406 3.82 -37.47 -17.25
C ILE A 406 4.27 -36.33 -16.33
N VAL A 407 5.59 -36.10 -16.24
CA VAL A 407 6.18 -34.99 -15.47
C VAL A 407 5.64 -33.64 -15.94
N ASN A 408 5.54 -33.43 -17.26
CA ASN A 408 5.03 -32.20 -17.86
C ASN A 408 3.48 -32.12 -17.89
N GLY A 409 2.78 -33.20 -17.53
CA GLY A 409 1.32 -33.28 -17.54
C GLY A 409 0.64 -32.70 -16.29
N GLY A 410 1.39 -32.02 -15.42
CA GLY A 410 0.90 -31.37 -14.21
C GLY A 410 0.74 -32.30 -12.99
N SER A 411 0.55 -31.69 -11.81
CA SER A 411 0.60 -32.35 -10.51
C SER A 411 -0.35 -33.55 -10.37
N LYS A 412 -1.59 -33.42 -10.89
CA LYS A 412 -2.60 -34.50 -10.84
C LYS A 412 -2.15 -35.76 -11.58
N ARG A 413 -1.49 -35.60 -12.74
CA ARG A 413 -1.05 -36.74 -13.57
C ARG A 413 0.13 -37.47 -12.93
N VAL A 414 1.07 -36.72 -12.37
CA VAL A 414 2.22 -37.26 -11.63
C VAL A 414 1.76 -38.02 -10.38
N LEU A 415 0.89 -37.41 -9.56
CA LEU A 415 0.39 -38.04 -8.33
C LEU A 415 -0.41 -39.32 -8.62
N LYS A 416 -1.21 -39.33 -9.69
CA LYS A 416 -1.92 -40.54 -10.14
C LYS A 416 -0.96 -41.66 -10.54
N TYR A 417 0.07 -41.34 -11.32
CA TYR A 417 1.09 -42.33 -11.72
C TYR A 417 1.82 -42.93 -10.50
N LEU A 418 2.18 -42.10 -9.51
CA LEU A 418 2.79 -42.55 -8.26
C LEU A 418 1.85 -43.43 -7.43
N ALA A 419 0.55 -43.10 -7.40
CA ALA A 419 -0.46 -43.89 -6.69
C ALA A 419 -0.63 -45.30 -7.29
N ASP A 420 -0.57 -45.43 -8.61
CA ASP A 420 -0.69 -46.71 -9.29
C ASP A 420 0.55 -47.59 -9.04
N ARG A 421 1.76 -47.01 -9.09
CA ARG A 421 3.03 -47.70 -8.75
C ARG A 421 3.11 -48.15 -7.30
N TYR A 422 2.53 -47.39 -6.37
CA TYR A 422 2.52 -47.76 -4.95
C TYR A 422 1.72 -49.05 -4.70
N LYS A 423 0.65 -49.30 -5.48
CA LYS A 423 -0.16 -50.53 -5.36
C LYS A 423 0.57 -51.79 -5.83
N GLU A 424 1.60 -51.64 -6.67
CA GLU A 424 2.33 -52.75 -7.28
C GLU A 424 3.52 -53.25 -6.44
N ASN A 425 4.07 -52.45 -5.52
CA ASN A 425 5.19 -52.83 -4.64
C ASN A 425 5.19 -52.05 -3.30
N PRO A 426 4.55 -52.58 -2.24
CA PRO A 426 4.65 -52.03 -0.89
C PRO A 426 5.88 -52.62 -0.17
N CYS A 427 7.04 -51.94 -0.17
CA CYS A 427 8.17 -52.36 0.67
C CYS A 427 8.16 -51.62 2.03
N GLU A 428 8.30 -52.43 3.09
CA GLU A 428 8.34 -52.10 4.51
C GLU A 428 9.62 -51.36 4.93
N THR A 429 9.54 -50.47 5.92
CA THR A 429 10.68 -50.10 6.76
C THR A 429 10.27 -49.96 8.23
N LYS A 430 11.07 -50.59 9.08
CA LYS A 430 10.93 -50.74 10.54
C LYS A 430 11.49 -49.52 11.27
N ASN A 431 10.84 -49.14 12.36
CA ASN A 431 11.30 -48.16 13.33
C ASN A 431 12.49 -48.70 14.15
N GLU A 432 13.56 -47.92 14.27
CA GLU A 432 14.55 -48.08 15.34
C GLU A 432 14.62 -46.81 16.19
N ASN A 433 14.43 -47.00 17.50
CA ASN A 433 14.55 -46.01 18.56
C ASN A 433 16.02 -45.72 18.90
N PHE A 434 16.38 -44.45 19.16
CA PHE A 434 17.55 -44.13 19.98
C PHE A 434 17.33 -42.93 20.92
N LYS A 435 17.87 -43.08 22.14
CA LYS A 435 17.75 -42.24 23.34
C LYS A 435 18.49 -40.89 23.23
N PRO A 436 18.12 -39.86 24.03
CA PRO A 436 18.88 -38.62 24.15
C PRO A 436 20.09 -38.76 25.08
N ILE A 437 21.13 -38.00 24.76
CA ILE A 437 22.41 -37.88 25.47
C ILE A 437 22.25 -36.78 26.55
N GLU A 438 22.59 -37.10 27.80
CA GLU A 438 22.76 -36.12 28.88
C GLU A 438 24.07 -35.31 28.70
N ALA A 439 24.02 -33.99 28.94
CA ALA A 439 24.97 -33.25 29.81
C ALA A 439 24.93 -31.72 29.62
N LYS A 440 24.42 -31.00 30.64
CA LYS A 440 25.00 -29.83 31.35
C LYS A 440 23.85 -29.11 32.06
N ILE A 441 23.74 -29.36 33.37
CA ILE A 441 22.50 -29.07 34.12
C ILE A 441 22.45 -27.61 34.61
N PHE A 442 23.56 -26.87 34.68
CA PHE A 442 23.57 -25.48 35.16
C PHE A 442 24.60 -24.58 34.45
N PRO A 443 24.26 -23.30 34.15
CA PRO A 443 25.19 -22.34 33.57
C PRO A 443 26.27 -21.95 34.59
N ASN A 444 27.48 -21.66 34.12
CA ASN A 444 28.56 -21.20 35.01
C ASN A 444 28.47 -19.68 35.26
N LYS A 445 29.20 -19.19 36.28
CA LYS A 445 29.18 -17.78 36.69
C LYS A 445 29.56 -16.79 35.58
N PHE A 446 30.49 -17.14 34.70
CA PHE A 446 30.89 -16.27 33.59
C PHE A 446 29.79 -16.19 32.53
N GLU A 447 29.13 -17.31 32.24
CA GLU A 447 28.00 -17.38 31.33
C GLU A 447 26.81 -16.56 31.82
N MET A 448 26.48 -16.63 33.12
CA MET A 448 25.45 -15.79 33.73
C MET A 448 25.80 -14.31 33.68
N ARG A 449 27.09 -13.95 33.81
CA ARG A 449 27.53 -12.55 33.76
C ARG A 449 27.46 -11.96 32.35
N THR A 450 27.84 -12.74 31.34
CA THR A 450 27.74 -12.32 29.93
C THR A 450 26.30 -12.21 29.49
N LYS A 451 25.44 -13.18 29.86
CA LYS A 451 24.01 -13.21 29.49
C LYS A 451 23.12 -12.35 30.38
N ARG A 452 23.65 -11.82 31.49
CA ARG A 452 22.89 -11.19 32.59
C ARG A 452 21.65 -11.98 33.01
N ALA A 453 21.69 -13.30 32.90
CA ALA A 453 20.53 -14.14 33.10
C ALA A 453 20.88 -15.48 33.74
N LEU A 454 19.99 -15.96 34.61
CA LEU A 454 19.99 -17.35 35.10
C LEU A 454 18.95 -18.13 34.29
N ASN A 455 19.38 -18.88 33.27
CA ASN A 455 18.51 -19.75 32.49
C ASN A 455 18.79 -21.22 32.82
N VAL A 456 17.78 -21.87 33.42
CA VAL A 456 17.79 -23.28 33.80
C VAL A 456 16.50 -23.96 33.34
N SER A 457 15.99 -23.56 32.18
CA SER A 457 14.75 -24.10 31.61
C SER A 457 14.92 -25.52 31.05
N ASN A 458 13.86 -26.34 31.11
CA ASN A 458 13.82 -27.70 30.54
C ASN A 458 14.94 -28.64 31.06
N THR A 459 15.35 -28.47 32.30
CA THR A 459 16.42 -29.28 32.94
C THR A 459 15.87 -30.34 33.88
N ASN A 460 14.54 -30.40 34.03
CA ASN A 460 13.81 -31.34 34.89
C ASN A 460 14.18 -31.22 36.39
N ILE A 461 14.60 -30.03 36.84
CA ILE A 461 14.91 -29.76 38.24
C ILE A 461 13.66 -29.42 39.06
N ASN A 462 13.76 -29.54 40.39
CA ASN A 462 12.67 -29.20 41.32
C ASN A 462 13.11 -28.27 42.47
N SER A 463 14.39 -27.92 42.55
CA SER A 463 14.99 -27.02 43.55
C SER A 463 16.25 -26.36 42.97
N LEU A 464 16.62 -25.20 43.50
CA LEU A 464 17.88 -24.51 43.19
C LEU A 464 18.86 -24.67 44.36
N SER A 465 20.14 -24.90 44.05
CA SER A 465 21.18 -24.89 45.08
C SER A 465 21.54 -23.45 45.47
N VAL A 466 21.89 -23.25 46.74
CA VAL A 466 22.32 -21.95 47.26
C VAL A 466 23.55 -21.42 46.51
N GLU A 467 24.42 -22.32 46.04
CA GLU A 467 25.60 -21.97 45.25
C GLU A 467 25.24 -21.30 43.92
N ILE A 468 24.22 -21.80 43.21
CA ILE A 468 23.78 -21.20 41.93
C ILE A 468 23.17 -19.83 42.16
N ILE A 469 22.39 -19.66 43.24
CA ILE A 469 21.79 -18.37 43.59
C ILE A 469 22.89 -17.36 43.94
N ASN A 470 23.89 -17.76 44.72
CA ASN A 470 25.05 -16.89 45.02
C ASN A 470 25.83 -16.52 43.74
N ASN A 471 26.04 -17.49 42.84
CA ASN A 471 26.68 -17.21 41.55
C ASN A 471 25.85 -16.24 40.70
N ALA A 472 24.52 -16.34 40.71
CA ALA A 472 23.62 -15.43 40.01
C ALA A 472 23.66 -14.00 40.61
N VAL A 473 23.72 -13.88 41.94
CA VAL A 473 23.90 -12.61 42.64
C VAL A 473 25.23 -11.96 42.24
N GLU A 474 26.33 -12.71 42.26
CA GLU A 474 27.65 -12.21 41.89
C GLU A 474 27.77 -11.90 40.39
N ALA A 475 27.03 -12.61 39.54
CA ALA A 475 26.94 -12.36 38.11
C ALA A 475 26.06 -11.15 37.75
N ALA A 476 25.34 -10.57 38.72
CA ALA A 476 24.42 -9.45 38.54
C ALA A 476 23.33 -9.73 37.48
N VAL A 477 22.63 -10.86 37.62
CA VAL A 477 21.55 -11.24 36.70
C VAL A 477 20.34 -10.30 36.82
N GLU A 478 19.72 -10.01 35.68
CA GLU A 478 18.53 -9.16 35.51
C GLU A 478 17.33 -10.02 35.04
N ALA A 479 17.57 -11.18 34.41
CA ALA A 479 16.52 -12.12 33.99
C ALA A 479 16.69 -13.52 34.61
N VAL A 480 15.57 -14.18 34.96
CA VAL A 480 15.55 -15.54 35.49
C VAL A 480 14.54 -16.40 34.73
N ASP A 481 15.00 -17.50 34.12
CA ASP A 481 14.16 -18.50 33.46
C ASP A 481 14.34 -19.88 34.10
N LEU A 482 13.27 -20.34 34.75
CA LEU A 482 13.15 -21.63 35.43
C LEU A 482 11.99 -22.46 34.85
N SER A 483 11.59 -22.17 33.62
CA SER A 483 10.45 -22.81 32.97
C SER A 483 10.68 -24.28 32.58
N LYS A 484 9.59 -25.03 32.33
CA LYS A 484 9.62 -26.44 31.90
C LYS A 484 10.36 -27.36 32.88
N ASN A 485 10.12 -27.17 34.16
CA ASN A 485 10.76 -27.92 35.24
C ASN A 485 9.68 -28.62 36.10
N SER A 486 10.10 -29.15 37.26
CA SER A 486 9.25 -29.89 38.18
C SER A 486 9.05 -29.16 39.52
N PHE A 487 9.14 -27.82 39.56
CA PHE A 487 8.92 -27.03 40.78
C PHE A 487 7.46 -27.11 41.23
N THR A 488 7.23 -27.46 42.50
CA THR A 488 5.90 -27.48 43.14
C THR A 488 5.61 -26.22 43.94
N GLU A 489 6.65 -25.52 44.37
CA GLU A 489 6.59 -24.27 45.12
C GLU A 489 7.46 -23.23 44.43
N PHE A 490 7.31 -21.97 44.82
CA PHE A 490 8.22 -20.92 44.37
C PHE A 490 9.66 -21.22 44.82
N PRO A 491 10.68 -21.10 43.95
CA PRO A 491 12.06 -21.48 44.30
C PRO A 491 12.57 -20.73 45.53
N ALA A 492 13.02 -21.47 46.54
CA ALA A 492 13.52 -20.89 47.79
C ALA A 492 14.76 -20.01 47.58
N ASN A 493 14.87 -18.93 48.35
CA ASN A 493 15.96 -17.94 48.32
C ASN A 493 16.06 -17.11 47.02
N LEU A 494 15.08 -17.20 46.12
CA LEU A 494 15.08 -16.39 44.90
C LEU A 494 14.85 -14.89 45.21
N GLU A 495 14.26 -14.57 46.36
CA GLU A 495 14.04 -13.20 46.86
C GLU A 495 15.34 -12.39 47.02
N VAL A 496 16.51 -13.03 47.12
CA VAL A 496 17.81 -12.34 47.17
C VAL A 496 18.07 -11.56 45.87
N LEU A 497 17.46 -11.97 44.75
CA LEU A 497 17.57 -11.31 43.45
C LEU A 497 16.49 -10.23 43.20
N SER A 498 15.57 -10.02 44.15
CA SER A 498 14.38 -9.15 44.00
C SER A 498 14.66 -7.71 43.60
N THR A 499 15.78 -7.13 44.04
CA THR A 499 16.15 -5.74 43.73
C THR A 499 16.77 -5.55 42.34
N ARG A 500 17.04 -6.64 41.62
CA ARG A 500 17.74 -6.61 40.33
C ARG A 500 16.91 -7.12 39.18
N ILE A 501 16.14 -8.19 39.38
CA ILE A 501 15.50 -8.85 38.25
C ILE A 501 14.30 -8.06 37.73
N ASP A 502 14.22 -7.92 36.41
CA ASP A 502 13.11 -7.31 35.69
C ASP A 502 12.26 -8.35 34.94
N GLN A 503 12.77 -9.56 34.75
CA GLN A 503 12.07 -10.66 34.07
C GLN A 503 12.14 -11.97 34.86
N LEU A 504 10.99 -12.62 35.07
CA LEU A 504 10.87 -13.90 35.75
C LEU A 504 9.97 -14.87 34.98
N ASN A 505 10.53 -15.97 34.48
CA ASN A 505 9.78 -17.04 33.81
C ASN A 505 9.78 -18.32 34.66
N LEU A 506 8.60 -18.70 35.14
CA LEU A 506 8.32 -19.91 35.94
C LEU A 506 7.29 -20.82 35.25
N SER A 507 7.08 -20.65 33.94
CA SER A 507 6.05 -21.37 33.20
C SER A 507 6.30 -22.88 33.07
N CYS A 508 5.25 -23.66 32.81
CA CYS A 508 5.35 -25.12 32.64
C CYS A 508 5.99 -25.82 33.86
N ASN A 509 5.51 -25.50 35.06
CA ASN A 509 5.91 -26.15 36.31
C ASN A 509 4.67 -26.76 37.01
N LYS A 510 4.78 -27.08 38.29
CA LYS A 510 3.69 -27.62 39.12
C LYS A 510 3.39 -26.71 40.32
N ILE A 511 3.67 -25.40 40.18
CA ILE A 511 3.56 -24.42 41.28
C ILE A 511 2.09 -24.22 41.65
N TYR A 512 1.74 -24.38 42.91
CA TYR A 512 0.37 -24.19 43.41
C TYR A 512 0.16 -22.90 44.20
N SER A 513 1.22 -22.22 44.63
CA SER A 513 1.13 -20.94 45.34
C SER A 513 2.36 -20.05 45.11
N ILE A 514 2.15 -18.73 45.13
CA ILE A 514 3.21 -17.70 45.11
C ILE A 514 3.35 -17.07 46.50
N PRO A 515 4.58 -16.89 47.02
CA PRO A 515 4.82 -16.32 48.35
C PRO A 515 4.60 -14.81 48.39
N LYS A 516 4.29 -14.25 49.57
CA LYS A 516 4.09 -12.79 49.78
C LYS A 516 5.35 -11.97 49.47
N GLU A 517 6.52 -12.60 49.59
CA GLU A 517 7.84 -12.05 49.30
C GLU A 517 7.98 -11.64 47.82
N ILE A 518 7.09 -12.09 46.93
CA ILE A 518 7.04 -11.63 45.54
C ILE A 518 6.88 -10.11 45.42
N GLY A 519 6.25 -9.45 46.40
CA GLY A 519 6.11 -7.99 46.44
C GLY A 519 7.45 -7.24 46.57
N SER A 520 8.54 -7.93 46.95
CA SER A 520 9.88 -7.31 47.02
C SER A 520 10.53 -7.08 45.65
N PHE A 521 10.00 -7.69 44.58
CA PHE A 521 10.55 -7.65 43.21
C PHE A 521 10.22 -6.34 42.48
N SER A 522 10.60 -5.21 43.08
CA SER A 522 10.22 -3.85 42.67
C SER A 522 10.60 -3.42 41.25
N ARG A 523 11.48 -4.17 40.56
CA ARG A 523 11.90 -3.91 39.18
C ARG A 523 11.23 -4.80 38.14
N LEU A 524 10.41 -5.76 38.58
CA LEU A 524 9.87 -6.79 37.72
C LEU A 524 8.87 -6.20 36.71
N VAL A 525 9.22 -6.25 35.43
CA VAL A 525 8.43 -5.77 34.28
C VAL A 525 7.66 -6.90 33.62
N TYR A 526 8.22 -8.11 33.59
CA TYR A 526 7.61 -9.30 32.99
C TYR A 526 7.61 -10.49 33.95
N MET A 527 6.45 -11.14 34.10
CA MET A 527 6.32 -12.38 34.86
C MET A 527 5.50 -13.43 34.11
N ASN A 528 6.07 -14.61 33.90
CA ASN A 528 5.35 -15.74 33.31
C ASN A 528 5.14 -16.87 34.32
N LEU A 529 3.89 -17.09 34.70
CA LEU A 529 3.42 -18.13 35.60
C LEU A 529 2.51 -19.15 34.89
N SER A 530 2.50 -19.16 33.56
CA SER A 530 1.59 -20.00 32.77
C SER A 530 1.85 -21.51 32.95
N LYS A 531 0.83 -22.34 32.73
CA LYS A 531 0.90 -23.81 32.82
C LYS A 531 1.43 -24.27 34.18
N ASN A 532 0.78 -23.80 35.24
CA ASN A 532 1.03 -24.17 36.63
C ASN A 532 -0.28 -24.65 37.29
N CYS A 533 -0.30 -24.74 38.62
CA CYS A 533 -1.44 -25.20 39.42
C CYS A 533 -2.04 -24.08 40.29
N LEU A 534 -1.83 -22.81 39.95
CA LEU A 534 -2.25 -21.64 40.74
C LEU A 534 -3.77 -21.42 40.70
N ASP A 535 -4.38 -21.10 41.83
CA ASP A 535 -5.79 -20.70 41.92
C ASP A 535 -6.00 -19.31 42.56
N SER A 536 -4.95 -18.74 43.16
CA SER A 536 -4.92 -17.46 43.84
C SER A 536 -3.54 -16.80 43.72
N LEU A 537 -3.46 -15.50 43.97
CA LEU A 537 -2.23 -14.71 44.03
C LEU A 537 -2.21 -13.91 45.35
N PRO A 538 -1.02 -13.63 45.91
CA PRO A 538 -0.90 -12.87 47.16
C PRO A 538 -1.20 -11.38 46.95
N ASP A 539 -1.83 -10.73 47.93
CA ASP A 539 -2.17 -9.29 47.86
C ASP A 539 -0.94 -8.40 47.64
N GLN A 540 0.22 -8.80 48.19
CA GLN A 540 1.50 -8.09 48.07
C GLN A 540 2.00 -7.98 46.62
N MET A 541 1.40 -8.72 45.68
CA MET A 541 1.67 -8.54 44.26
C MET A 541 1.29 -7.14 43.77
N ASN A 542 0.38 -6.43 44.45
CA ASN A 542 0.03 -5.04 44.17
C ASN A 542 1.21 -4.06 44.31
N LEU A 543 2.32 -4.46 44.95
CA LEU A 543 3.52 -3.63 45.09
C LEU A 543 4.38 -3.60 43.81
N LEU A 544 4.08 -4.45 42.82
CA LEU A 544 4.81 -4.55 41.56
C LEU A 544 4.40 -3.44 40.58
N ASN A 545 4.65 -2.19 40.95
CA ASN A 545 4.18 -0.99 40.25
C ASN A 545 4.75 -0.79 38.83
N VAL A 546 5.74 -1.58 38.43
CA VAL A 546 6.37 -1.52 37.09
C VAL A 546 6.07 -2.77 36.25
N LEU A 547 5.29 -3.72 36.78
CA LEU A 547 4.93 -4.95 36.08
C LEU A 547 3.98 -4.62 34.94
N ARG A 548 4.46 -4.80 33.71
CA ARG A 548 3.72 -4.51 32.47
C ARG A 548 3.05 -5.75 31.90
N GLU A 549 3.59 -6.93 32.16
CA GLU A 549 3.03 -8.18 31.64
C GLU A 549 3.07 -9.31 32.66
N ILE A 550 1.91 -9.96 32.78
CA ILE A 550 1.77 -11.19 33.55
C ILE A 550 1.02 -12.25 32.74
N ASP A 551 1.65 -13.40 32.56
CA ASP A 551 1.00 -14.58 31.97
C ASP A 551 0.59 -15.57 33.06
N LEU A 552 -0.71 -15.70 33.26
CA LEU A 552 -1.38 -16.61 34.20
C LEU A 552 -2.13 -17.74 33.46
N SER A 553 -1.91 -17.91 32.16
CA SER A 553 -2.66 -18.87 31.36
C SER A 553 -2.45 -20.32 31.77
N PHE A 554 -3.41 -21.21 31.50
CA PHE A 554 -3.35 -22.63 31.88
C PHE A 554 -3.10 -22.85 33.39
N ASN A 555 -3.87 -22.15 34.22
CA ASN A 555 -3.90 -22.32 35.68
C ASN A 555 -5.31 -22.74 36.13
N LYS A 556 -5.63 -22.55 37.42
CA LYS A 556 -6.90 -22.95 38.06
C LYS A 556 -7.72 -21.77 38.59
N PHE A 557 -7.46 -20.53 38.14
CA PHE A 557 -8.18 -19.34 38.61
C PHE A 557 -9.68 -19.42 38.28
N SER A 558 -10.53 -19.18 39.28
CA SER A 558 -12.00 -19.12 39.12
C SER A 558 -12.55 -17.69 38.99
N LYS A 559 -11.76 -16.70 39.42
CA LYS A 559 -12.00 -15.26 39.26
C LYS A 559 -10.67 -14.55 39.02
N ILE A 560 -10.71 -13.29 38.58
CA ILE A 560 -9.52 -12.44 38.50
C ILE A 560 -9.09 -12.08 39.94
N PRO A 561 -7.84 -12.34 40.37
CA PRO A 561 -7.38 -11.98 41.71
C PRO A 561 -7.37 -10.47 41.96
N ASP A 562 -7.81 -10.03 43.15
CA ASP A 562 -8.00 -8.61 43.48
C ASP A 562 -6.71 -7.79 43.33
N CYS A 563 -5.55 -8.38 43.61
CA CYS A 563 -4.24 -7.74 43.45
C CYS A 563 -3.95 -7.29 42.01
N ILE A 564 -4.54 -7.95 41.00
CA ILE A 564 -4.33 -7.63 39.57
C ILE A 564 -4.96 -6.29 39.20
N TYR A 565 -6.13 -5.96 39.78
CA TYR A 565 -6.80 -4.68 39.53
C TYR A 565 -6.01 -3.46 40.03
N HIS A 566 -5.07 -3.69 40.95
CA HIS A 566 -4.24 -2.64 41.54
C HIS A 566 -2.89 -2.45 40.82
N LEU A 567 -2.58 -3.26 39.80
CA LEU A 567 -1.37 -3.13 38.99
C LEU A 567 -1.54 -2.05 37.91
N LEU A 568 -1.33 -0.79 38.27
CA LEU A 568 -1.59 0.37 37.40
C LEU A 568 -0.74 0.42 36.11
N ALA A 569 0.43 -0.24 36.10
CA ALA A 569 1.31 -0.31 34.94
C ALA A 569 1.07 -1.56 34.07
N LEU A 570 0.11 -2.42 34.43
CA LEU A 570 -0.12 -3.68 33.73
C LEU A 570 -0.78 -3.45 32.37
N GLU A 571 -0.06 -3.81 31.31
CA GLU A 571 -0.50 -3.67 29.92
C GLU A 571 -1.08 -4.98 29.38
N ILE A 572 -0.50 -6.11 29.79
CA ILE A 572 -0.86 -7.45 29.29
C ILE A 572 -1.15 -8.37 30.47
N LEU A 573 -2.39 -8.86 30.51
CA LEU A 573 -2.85 -9.90 31.42
C LEU A 573 -3.35 -11.09 30.61
N ASN A 574 -2.59 -12.18 30.55
CA ASN A 574 -3.03 -13.41 29.90
C ASN A 574 -3.64 -14.38 30.93
N LEU A 575 -4.97 -14.50 30.91
CA LEU A 575 -5.74 -15.42 31.78
C LEU A 575 -6.33 -16.62 31.02
N SER A 576 -5.90 -16.85 29.77
CA SER A 576 -6.48 -17.91 28.92
C SER A 576 -6.37 -19.30 29.55
N TYR A 577 -7.32 -20.20 29.25
CA TYR A 577 -7.33 -21.58 29.76
C TYR A 577 -7.32 -21.70 31.31
N ASN A 578 -8.00 -20.77 31.99
CA ASN A 578 -8.38 -20.85 33.40
C ASN A 578 -9.85 -21.28 33.56
N LYS A 579 -10.34 -21.33 34.81
CA LYS A 579 -11.72 -21.72 35.16
C LYS A 579 -12.59 -20.52 35.54
N LEU A 580 -12.40 -19.37 34.88
CA LEU A 580 -13.09 -18.12 35.22
C LEU A 580 -14.61 -18.27 35.10
N ILE A 581 -15.33 -17.98 36.18
CA ILE A 581 -16.79 -18.12 36.28
C ILE A 581 -17.49 -16.77 36.10
N GLU A 582 -16.82 -15.68 36.48
CA GLU A 582 -17.33 -14.31 36.37
C GLU A 582 -16.19 -13.33 36.07
N ILE A 583 -16.53 -12.21 35.41
CA ILE A 583 -15.65 -11.07 35.19
C ILE A 583 -16.38 -9.86 35.77
N ASP A 584 -15.88 -9.32 36.88
CA ASP A 584 -16.48 -8.12 37.48
C ASP A 584 -16.27 -6.92 36.54
N ARG A 585 -17.35 -6.47 35.89
CA ARG A 585 -17.36 -5.37 34.92
C ARG A 585 -17.47 -4.00 35.58
N THR A 586 -17.80 -3.93 36.86
CA THR A 586 -18.14 -2.64 37.51
C THR A 586 -16.94 -1.72 37.69
N GLN A 587 -15.71 -2.24 37.59
CA GLN A 587 -14.48 -1.45 37.70
C GLN A 587 -13.86 -1.05 36.34
N CYS A 588 -14.41 -1.47 35.19
CA CYS A 588 -13.80 -1.26 33.86
C CYS A 588 -14.50 -0.21 32.96
N ILE A 589 -15.55 0.48 33.43
CA ILE A 589 -16.34 1.39 32.58
C ILE A 589 -15.90 2.83 32.84
N ASN A 590 -15.00 3.36 32.00
CA ASN A 590 -14.77 4.80 31.89
C ASN A 590 -14.18 5.28 30.55
N ASP A 591 -14.35 4.58 29.43
CA ASP A 591 -13.95 5.12 28.13
C ASP A 591 -15.00 4.88 27.03
N GLN A 592 -15.75 5.93 26.71
CA GLN A 592 -16.49 6.09 25.46
C GLN A 592 -15.54 6.69 24.42
N ASN A 593 -14.92 5.88 23.56
CA ASN A 593 -14.36 6.34 22.27
C ASN A 593 -13.94 5.14 21.41
N SER A 594 -14.85 4.64 20.57
CA SER A 594 -14.51 3.75 19.45
C SER A 594 -14.91 4.40 18.13
N SER A 595 -13.99 5.17 17.52
CA SER A 595 -14.10 5.62 16.14
C SER A 595 -12.86 5.18 15.36
N LYS A 596 -13.02 4.08 14.60
CA LYS A 596 -12.13 3.68 13.51
C LYS A 596 -12.49 4.52 12.27
N TYR A 597 -11.52 5.10 11.57
CA TYR A 597 -11.67 5.70 10.21
C TYR A 597 -11.39 4.61 9.16
N TYR A 598 -12.02 4.48 7.96
CA TYR A 598 -12.83 5.34 7.06
C TYR A 598 -14.05 4.55 6.49
N PRO A 599 -15.13 5.19 6.00
CA PRO A 599 -16.11 4.49 5.16
C PRO A 599 -15.52 4.24 3.76
N ASN A 600 -15.58 2.97 3.34
CA ASN A 600 -15.21 2.43 2.04
C ASN A 600 -15.60 3.35 0.86
N CYS A 601 -14.70 3.56 -0.11
CA CYS A 601 -15.16 3.66 -1.50
C CYS A 601 -15.63 2.26 -1.86
N ASP A 602 -16.93 2.04 -1.76
CA ASP A 602 -17.53 0.75 -2.02
C ASP A 602 -17.22 0.30 -3.47
N GLU A 603 -16.64 -0.88 -3.64
CA GLU A 603 -16.35 -1.48 -4.96
C GLU A 603 -17.61 -1.55 -5.83
N ASN A 604 -18.79 -1.69 -5.20
CA ASN A 604 -20.09 -1.68 -5.87
C ASN A 604 -20.38 -0.32 -6.53
N ILE A 605 -19.66 0.74 -6.21
CA ILE A 605 -19.80 2.02 -6.87
C ILE A 605 -19.06 2.06 -8.20
N TRP A 606 -17.81 1.60 -8.22
CA TRP A 606 -16.97 1.60 -9.42
C TRP A 606 -17.37 0.49 -10.41
N LEU A 607 -17.88 -0.63 -9.89
CA LEU A 607 -18.31 -1.78 -10.68
C LEU A 607 -19.81 -1.77 -11.03
N ARG A 608 -20.50 -0.67 -10.66
CA ARG A 608 -21.92 -0.48 -10.92
C ARG A 608 -22.17 -0.49 -12.43
N SER A 609 -23.11 -1.30 -12.88
CA SER A 609 -23.51 -1.40 -14.29
C SER A 609 -24.96 -1.01 -14.44
N CYS A 610 -25.22 -0.06 -15.34
CA CYS A 610 -26.56 0.30 -15.77
C CYS A 610 -27.13 -0.84 -16.63
N GLU A 611 -28.24 -1.42 -16.18
CA GLU A 611 -28.93 -2.48 -16.91
C GLU A 611 -30.13 -1.95 -17.72
N HIS A 612 -30.64 -0.77 -17.37
CA HIS A 612 -31.84 -0.17 -17.98
C HIS A 612 -31.68 1.35 -18.16
N GLU A 613 -32.05 1.86 -19.34
CA GLU A 613 -32.14 3.29 -19.62
C GLU A 613 -33.37 3.89 -18.92
N ILE A 614 -33.26 5.13 -18.46
CA ILE A 614 -34.38 5.93 -17.97
C ILE A 614 -34.62 7.00 -19.03
N ILE A 615 -35.56 6.72 -19.94
CA ILE A 615 -35.85 7.60 -21.09
C ILE A 615 -36.75 8.76 -20.66
N ASP A 616 -37.80 8.46 -19.89
CA ASP A 616 -38.70 9.48 -19.35
C ASP A 616 -38.13 10.01 -18.02
N PRO A 617 -38.01 11.34 -17.83
CA PRO A 617 -37.45 11.90 -16.61
C PRO A 617 -38.23 11.48 -15.37
N ILE A 618 -37.54 10.92 -14.39
CA ILE A 618 -38.09 10.60 -13.07
C ILE A 618 -37.77 11.71 -12.08
N GLU A 619 -38.68 12.02 -11.18
CA GLU A 619 -38.44 13.02 -10.12
C GLU A 619 -37.53 12.44 -9.03
N GLY A 620 -36.49 13.19 -8.66
CA GLY A 620 -35.53 12.80 -7.63
C GLY A 620 -36.02 13.13 -6.23
N ASN A 621 -35.57 12.35 -5.23
CA ASN A 621 -35.81 12.66 -3.82
C ASN A 621 -34.76 13.67 -3.33
N THR A 622 -35.18 14.92 -3.08
CA THR A 622 -34.29 16.00 -2.68
C THR A 622 -34.12 16.06 -1.17
N GLN A 623 -32.87 16.01 -0.69
CA GLN A 623 -32.52 16.34 0.69
C GLN A 623 -31.92 17.76 0.74
N GLY A 624 -32.56 18.67 1.47
CA GLY A 624 -32.19 20.09 1.52
C GLY A 624 -33.06 20.98 0.63
N ILE A 625 -32.59 22.20 0.34
CA ILE A 625 -33.34 23.20 -0.45
C ILE A 625 -32.59 23.50 -1.74
N ILE A 626 -33.25 23.29 -2.88
CA ILE A 626 -32.74 23.69 -4.20
C ILE A 626 -33.23 25.10 -4.50
N PRO A 627 -32.34 26.07 -4.80
CA PRO A 627 -32.76 27.44 -5.05
C PRO A 627 -33.73 27.54 -6.22
N ILE A 628 -34.86 28.24 -6.03
CA ILE A 628 -35.90 28.39 -7.06
C ILE A 628 -35.43 29.17 -8.30
N TRP A 629 -34.37 29.97 -8.16
CA TRP A 629 -33.75 30.69 -9.27
C TRP A 629 -32.86 29.79 -10.14
N LEU A 630 -32.46 28.62 -9.65
CA LEU A 630 -31.67 27.66 -10.40
C LEU A 630 -32.57 26.92 -11.39
N ASN A 631 -32.34 27.17 -12.68
CA ASN A 631 -33.07 26.54 -13.77
C ASN A 631 -32.06 26.14 -14.85
N GLY A 632 -32.14 24.89 -15.29
CA GLY A 632 -31.22 24.36 -16.30
C GLY A 632 -31.13 22.85 -16.26
N GLN A 633 -30.02 22.33 -16.78
CA GLN A 633 -29.75 20.90 -16.76
C GLN A 633 -28.25 20.66 -16.60
N LEU A 634 -27.90 19.65 -15.80
CA LEU A 634 -26.55 19.12 -15.71
C LEU A 634 -26.47 17.87 -16.59
N LEU A 635 -25.60 17.91 -17.59
CA LEU A 635 -25.29 16.77 -18.46
C LEU A 635 -23.99 16.12 -18.02
N ARG A 636 -23.97 14.78 -17.98
CA ARG A 636 -22.77 13.99 -17.72
C ARG A 636 -22.66 12.85 -18.72
N ASN A 637 -21.43 12.42 -18.97
CA ASN A 637 -21.10 11.23 -19.74
C ASN A 637 -20.08 10.44 -18.94
N GLY A 638 -20.14 9.11 -19.00
CA GLY A 638 -19.26 8.28 -18.20
C GLY A 638 -19.54 6.79 -18.37
N PRO A 639 -18.86 5.96 -17.55
CA PRO A 639 -19.03 4.52 -17.58
C PRO A 639 -20.46 4.12 -17.23
N GLY A 640 -21.13 3.52 -18.20
CA GLY A 640 -22.52 3.08 -18.07
C GLY A 640 -22.66 1.64 -17.65
N SER A 641 -22.20 0.73 -18.52
CA SER A 641 -22.31 -0.71 -18.28
C SER A 641 -21.00 -1.41 -18.59
N LEU A 642 -20.53 -2.19 -17.61
CA LEU A 642 -19.40 -3.10 -17.78
C LEU A 642 -19.81 -4.39 -18.49
N LYS A 643 -21.12 -4.65 -18.67
CA LYS A 643 -21.63 -5.91 -19.19
C LYS A 643 -22.08 -5.81 -20.66
N VAL A 644 -21.77 -6.85 -21.43
CA VAL A 644 -22.30 -7.09 -22.78
C VAL A 644 -22.70 -8.55 -22.88
N GLY A 645 -24.00 -8.83 -22.87
CA GLY A 645 -24.52 -10.20 -22.76
C GLY A 645 -23.98 -10.86 -21.49
N ASN A 646 -23.33 -12.03 -21.64
CA ASN A 646 -22.71 -12.76 -20.52
C ASN A 646 -21.24 -12.37 -20.27
N MET A 647 -20.71 -11.37 -20.98
CA MET A 647 -19.33 -10.92 -20.85
C MET A 647 -19.23 -9.63 -20.06
N THR A 648 -18.10 -9.44 -19.37
CA THR A 648 -17.76 -8.21 -18.67
C THR A 648 -16.50 -7.62 -19.29
N PHE A 649 -16.49 -6.31 -19.49
CA PHE A 649 -15.29 -5.55 -19.80
C PHE A 649 -14.27 -5.70 -18.66
N LYS A 650 -12.99 -5.78 -19.01
CA LYS A 650 -11.91 -5.95 -18.03
C LYS A 650 -11.39 -4.65 -17.46
N HIS A 651 -11.67 -3.53 -18.13
CA HIS A 651 -11.15 -2.22 -17.77
C HIS A 651 -12.28 -1.19 -17.70
N LEU A 652 -12.27 -0.32 -16.69
CA LEU A 652 -13.36 0.64 -16.46
C LEU A 652 -13.62 1.55 -17.67
N PHE A 653 -12.54 1.97 -18.35
CA PHE A 653 -12.61 2.80 -19.56
C PHE A 653 -13.27 2.14 -20.78
N ASP A 654 -13.55 0.83 -20.72
CA ASP A 654 -14.21 0.10 -21.80
C ASP A 654 -15.73 0.03 -21.63
N SER A 655 -16.27 0.53 -20.51
CA SER A 655 -17.70 0.52 -20.22
C SER A 655 -18.49 1.20 -21.35
N SER A 656 -19.71 0.76 -21.62
CA SER A 656 -20.56 1.43 -22.60
C SER A 656 -20.86 2.88 -22.15
N ALA A 657 -20.62 3.86 -23.02
CA ALA A 657 -20.89 5.27 -22.73
C ALA A 657 -22.36 5.52 -22.38
N LEU A 658 -22.58 6.11 -21.21
CA LEU A 658 -23.91 6.45 -20.70
C LEU A 658 -24.01 7.94 -20.42
N LEU A 659 -25.00 8.55 -21.06
CA LEU A 659 -25.36 9.94 -20.83
C LEU A 659 -26.29 10.01 -19.64
N HIS A 660 -26.07 10.98 -18.78
CA HIS A 660 -26.93 11.30 -17.65
C HIS A 660 -27.40 12.74 -17.77
N ARG A 661 -28.64 12.99 -17.40
CA ARG A 661 -29.19 14.34 -17.27
C ARG A 661 -29.90 14.52 -15.95
N PHE A 662 -29.54 15.58 -15.25
CA PHE A 662 -30.25 16.10 -14.10
C PHE A 662 -30.94 17.41 -14.49
N GLY A 663 -32.25 17.38 -14.73
CA GLY A 663 -33.04 18.56 -15.10
C GLY A 663 -33.49 19.30 -13.85
N ILE A 664 -33.12 20.58 -13.73
CA ILE A 664 -33.39 21.42 -12.55
C ILE A 664 -34.40 22.50 -12.93
N LYS A 665 -35.53 22.56 -12.22
CA LYS A 665 -36.55 23.59 -12.45
C LYS A 665 -37.36 23.84 -11.19
N ASN A 666 -37.50 25.11 -10.80
CA ASN A 666 -38.39 25.54 -9.70
C ASN A 666 -38.17 24.76 -8.39
N GLY A 667 -36.92 24.47 -8.02
CA GLY A 667 -36.59 23.71 -6.81
C GLY A 667 -36.77 22.18 -6.91
N THR A 668 -37.13 21.66 -8.08
CA THR A 668 -37.22 20.21 -8.36
C THR A 668 -36.07 19.74 -9.25
N VAL A 669 -35.66 18.48 -9.07
CA VAL A 669 -34.66 17.80 -9.90
C VAL A 669 -35.26 16.54 -10.49
N THR A 670 -35.08 16.37 -11.79
CA THR A 670 -35.44 15.15 -12.52
C THR A 670 -34.18 14.45 -13.02
N TYR A 671 -34.21 13.13 -13.12
CA TYR A 671 -33.11 12.31 -13.60
C TYR A 671 -33.54 11.46 -14.80
N GLN A 672 -32.63 11.31 -15.76
CA GLN A 672 -32.76 10.39 -16.88
C GLN A 672 -31.37 9.95 -17.35
N CYS A 673 -31.29 8.79 -17.98
CA CYS A 673 -30.05 8.27 -18.55
C CYS A 673 -30.29 7.48 -19.84
N ARG A 674 -29.37 7.59 -20.80
CA ARG A 674 -29.46 6.89 -22.09
C ARG A 674 -28.07 6.54 -22.60
N PHE A 675 -27.88 5.32 -23.06
CA PHE A 675 -26.63 4.89 -23.67
C PHE A 675 -26.42 5.62 -24.99
N LEU A 676 -25.18 6.07 -25.18
CA LEU A 676 -24.76 6.63 -26.45
C LEU A 676 -24.75 5.52 -27.50
N LYS A 677 -25.51 5.67 -28.58
CA LYS A 677 -25.68 4.64 -29.61
C LYS A 677 -24.50 4.62 -30.60
N THR A 678 -23.30 4.38 -30.07
CA THR A 678 -22.04 4.23 -30.83
C THR A 678 -22.05 2.97 -31.69
N ASN A 679 -21.14 2.86 -32.66
CA ASN A 679 -21.03 1.64 -33.46
C ASN A 679 -20.49 0.48 -32.61
N SER A 680 -19.55 0.75 -31.69
CA SER A 680 -19.08 -0.23 -30.70
C SER A 680 -20.25 -0.77 -29.87
N PHE A 681 -21.09 0.11 -29.32
CA PHE A 681 -22.27 -0.27 -28.54
C PHE A 681 -23.23 -1.14 -29.35
N LYS A 682 -23.58 -0.72 -30.58
CA LYS A 682 -24.50 -1.45 -31.47
C LYS A 682 -23.98 -2.84 -31.82
N LYS A 683 -22.70 -2.95 -32.21
CA LYS A 683 -22.09 -4.24 -32.58
C LYS A 683 -22.04 -5.20 -31.39
N ASN A 684 -21.59 -4.72 -30.23
CA ASN A 684 -21.54 -5.50 -28.99
C ASN A 684 -22.94 -5.97 -28.56
N HIS A 685 -23.95 -5.10 -28.61
CA HIS A 685 -25.33 -5.45 -28.26
C HIS A 685 -25.99 -6.42 -29.24
N VAL A 686 -25.79 -6.25 -30.55
CA VAL A 686 -26.31 -7.19 -31.56
C VAL A 686 -25.68 -8.57 -31.40
N ALA A 687 -24.37 -8.63 -31.11
CA ALA A 687 -23.65 -9.89 -30.96
C ALA A 687 -23.81 -10.54 -29.57
N GLN A 688 -24.37 -9.83 -28.59
CA GLN A 688 -24.47 -10.25 -27.17
C GLN A 688 -23.11 -10.71 -26.58
N ARG A 689 -22.02 -10.14 -27.09
CA ARG A 689 -20.63 -10.42 -26.69
C ARG A 689 -19.73 -9.26 -27.11
N ILE A 690 -18.57 -9.14 -26.49
CA ILE A 690 -17.59 -8.09 -26.81
C ILE A 690 -16.90 -8.47 -28.13
N VAL A 691 -17.25 -7.80 -29.22
CA VAL A 691 -16.73 -8.06 -30.58
C VAL A 691 -15.82 -6.95 -31.12
N MET A 692 -15.75 -5.82 -30.43
CA MET A 692 -14.85 -4.71 -30.73
C MET A 692 -13.73 -4.64 -29.69
N THR A 693 -12.50 -4.37 -30.14
CA THR A 693 -11.38 -4.10 -29.25
C THR A 693 -11.56 -2.73 -28.60
N GLU A 694 -11.47 -2.67 -27.28
CA GLU A 694 -11.54 -1.44 -26.49
C GLU A 694 -10.15 -1.07 -25.90
N PHE A 695 -10.09 -0.15 -24.95
CA PHE A 695 -8.86 0.35 -24.35
C PHE A 695 -8.09 -0.75 -23.61
N GLY A 696 -8.75 -1.55 -22.76
CA GLY A 696 -8.12 -2.62 -21.96
C GLY A 696 -8.63 -4.05 -22.24
N THR A 697 -9.75 -4.19 -22.97
CA THR A 697 -10.43 -5.46 -23.20
C THR A 697 -10.24 -5.98 -24.62
N ARG A 698 -9.82 -7.25 -24.73
CA ARG A 698 -9.74 -7.97 -26.00
C ARG A 698 -11.13 -8.44 -26.47
N PRO A 699 -11.44 -8.36 -27.77
CA PRO A 699 -12.68 -8.91 -28.32
C PRO A 699 -12.62 -10.44 -28.39
N VAL A 700 -13.79 -11.07 -28.47
CA VAL A 700 -13.90 -12.49 -28.84
C VAL A 700 -13.63 -12.65 -30.33
N PRO A 701 -12.78 -13.60 -30.76
CA PRO A 701 -12.52 -13.83 -32.17
C PRO A 701 -13.83 -14.19 -32.91
N ASP A 702 -14.20 -13.39 -33.90
CA ASP A 702 -15.30 -13.71 -34.79
C ASP A 702 -14.79 -14.62 -35.93
N PRO A 703 -15.31 -15.86 -36.08
CA PRO A 703 -14.87 -16.79 -37.11
C PRO A 703 -15.25 -16.39 -38.55
N CYS A 704 -16.06 -15.34 -38.75
CA CYS A 704 -16.60 -14.97 -40.06
C CYS A 704 -15.93 -13.76 -40.73
N HIS A 705 -14.89 -13.14 -40.13
CA HIS A 705 -14.20 -11.99 -40.76
C HIS A 705 -12.98 -12.42 -41.58
N ASN A 706 -13.10 -12.32 -42.91
CA ASN A 706 -11.99 -12.52 -43.85
C ASN A 706 -10.86 -11.50 -43.62
N ILE A 707 -9.60 -11.97 -43.67
CA ILE A 707 -8.37 -11.17 -43.47
C ILE A 707 -8.34 -9.90 -44.34
N PHE A 708 -8.89 -9.96 -45.57
CA PHE A 708 -8.94 -8.81 -46.49
C PHE A 708 -9.86 -7.66 -46.03
N GLN A 709 -10.94 -7.92 -45.27
CA GLN A 709 -11.78 -6.87 -44.71
C GLN A 709 -11.05 -6.12 -43.58
N LYS A 710 -10.25 -6.82 -42.77
CA LYS A 710 -9.42 -6.23 -41.70
C LYS A 710 -8.31 -5.31 -42.24
N VAL A 711 -7.82 -5.58 -43.45
CA VAL A 711 -6.80 -4.74 -44.13
C VAL A 711 -7.42 -3.47 -44.73
N SER A 712 -8.67 -3.48 -45.19
CA SER A 712 -9.33 -2.28 -45.70
C SER A 712 -9.65 -1.23 -44.62
N THR A 713 -9.92 -1.66 -43.38
CA THR A 713 -10.16 -0.78 -42.24
C THR A 713 -8.90 -0.04 -41.77
N LEU A 714 -7.70 -0.59 -42.01
CA LEU A 714 -6.41 0.04 -41.66
C LEU A 714 -6.20 1.42 -42.30
N PHE A 715 -6.90 1.74 -43.39
CA PHE A 715 -6.77 3.01 -44.11
C PHE A 715 -7.83 4.06 -43.71
N LYS A 716 -8.70 3.76 -42.74
CA LYS A 716 -9.69 4.69 -42.16
C LYS A 716 -9.66 4.64 -40.63
N PRO A 717 -8.86 5.49 -39.96
CA PRO A 717 -8.66 5.46 -38.51
C PRO A 717 -9.96 5.51 -37.68
N GLY A 718 -10.99 6.23 -38.16
CA GLY A 718 -12.28 6.36 -37.48
C GLY A 718 -13.24 5.17 -37.60
N ASP A 719 -12.95 4.17 -38.45
CA ASP A 719 -13.78 2.97 -38.61
C ASP A 719 -13.10 1.69 -38.08
N ALA A 720 -11.79 1.75 -37.81
CA ALA A 720 -10.98 0.63 -37.33
C ALA A 720 -10.89 0.50 -35.81
N ASN A 721 -11.05 1.62 -35.09
CA ASN A 721 -10.95 1.71 -33.63
C ASN A 721 -12.34 1.80 -32.99
N SER A 722 -12.42 1.56 -31.68
CA SER A 722 -13.64 1.81 -30.93
C SER A 722 -14.06 3.28 -31.03
N ASP A 723 -15.35 3.52 -31.22
CA ASP A 723 -15.96 4.86 -31.20
C ASP A 723 -16.76 5.10 -29.91
N ASN A 724 -16.41 4.41 -28.82
CA ASN A 724 -17.02 4.56 -27.52
C ASN A 724 -16.68 5.93 -26.88
N ALA A 725 -17.45 6.96 -27.21
CA ALA A 725 -17.25 8.32 -26.73
C ALA A 725 -17.77 8.53 -25.30
N MET A 726 -17.06 7.98 -24.31
CA MET A 726 -17.50 7.89 -22.90
C MET A 726 -17.00 9.03 -21.99
N ILE A 727 -16.18 9.95 -22.47
CA ILE A 727 -15.36 10.76 -21.56
C ILE A 727 -16.05 12.06 -21.15
N SER A 728 -16.46 12.88 -22.11
CA SER A 728 -16.97 14.22 -21.82
C SER A 728 -18.09 14.65 -22.77
N ILE A 729 -18.72 15.79 -22.46
CA ILE A 729 -19.72 16.46 -23.30
C ILE A 729 -19.40 17.95 -23.35
N TYR A 730 -19.30 18.51 -24.55
CA TYR A 730 -19.07 19.96 -24.72
C TYR A 730 -20.02 20.57 -25.75
N PRO A 731 -20.42 21.84 -25.54
CA PRO A 731 -21.22 22.58 -26.50
C PRO A 731 -20.39 23.09 -27.68
N PHE A 732 -20.95 22.98 -28.87
CA PHE A 732 -20.47 23.59 -30.13
C PHE A 732 -21.65 24.38 -30.69
N ASN A 733 -21.64 25.71 -30.50
CA ASN A 733 -22.85 26.55 -30.63
C ASN A 733 -24.00 26.01 -29.74
N ASP A 734 -25.19 25.82 -30.32
CA ASP A 734 -26.38 25.32 -29.64
C ASP A 734 -26.48 23.77 -29.64
N GLU A 735 -25.46 23.09 -30.17
CA GLU A 735 -25.38 21.64 -30.26
C GLU A 735 -24.42 21.08 -29.20
N TYR A 736 -24.68 19.86 -28.71
CA TYR A 736 -23.85 19.19 -27.73
C TYR A 736 -23.19 17.96 -28.32
N PHE A 737 -21.88 17.79 -28.07
CA PHE A 737 -21.09 16.69 -28.60
C PHE A 737 -20.41 15.91 -27.49
N THR A 738 -20.36 14.58 -27.63
CA THR A 738 -19.61 13.69 -26.74
C THR A 738 -18.22 13.40 -27.30
N PHE A 739 -17.22 13.29 -26.42
CA PHE A 739 -15.82 13.12 -26.81
C PHE A 739 -15.18 11.85 -26.25
N THR A 740 -14.13 11.43 -26.95
CA THR A 740 -13.10 10.46 -26.57
C THR A 740 -11.81 10.83 -27.34
N GLU A 741 -10.72 10.09 -27.15
CA GLU A 741 -9.46 10.28 -27.86
C GLU A 741 -9.43 9.68 -29.27
N SER A 742 -10.58 9.22 -29.78
CA SER A 742 -10.76 8.84 -31.18
C SER A 742 -11.05 10.08 -32.05
N PRO A 743 -10.96 10.01 -33.40
CA PRO A 743 -11.35 11.12 -34.27
C PRO A 743 -12.86 11.30 -34.38
N VAL A 744 -13.66 10.50 -33.67
CA VAL A 744 -15.12 10.44 -33.79
C VAL A 744 -15.78 11.13 -32.60
N ILE A 745 -16.76 11.99 -32.90
CA ILE A 745 -17.61 12.65 -31.91
C ILE A 745 -19.09 12.43 -32.25
N PHE A 746 -19.97 12.52 -31.26
CA PHE A 746 -21.40 12.31 -31.45
C PHE A 746 -22.21 13.51 -30.98
N ASN A 747 -23.08 14.01 -31.85
CA ASN A 747 -24.09 14.99 -31.50
C ASN A 747 -25.21 14.31 -30.71
N ILE A 748 -25.63 14.94 -29.61
CA ILE A 748 -26.70 14.46 -28.75
C ILE A 748 -27.82 15.50 -28.60
N ASP A 749 -29.03 15.02 -28.35
CA ASP A 749 -30.09 15.88 -27.81
C ASP A 749 -29.83 16.14 -26.32
N PRO A 750 -29.65 17.39 -25.87
CA PRO A 750 -29.40 17.67 -24.46
C PRO A 750 -30.64 17.51 -23.58
N HIS A 751 -31.84 17.37 -24.16
CA HIS A 751 -33.09 17.17 -23.42
C HIS A 751 -33.54 15.70 -23.40
N THR A 752 -33.38 14.95 -24.49
CA THR A 752 -33.81 13.53 -24.56
C THR A 752 -32.65 12.53 -24.47
N LEU A 753 -31.40 13.03 -24.45
CA LEU A 753 -30.17 12.25 -24.51
C LEU A 753 -30.05 11.37 -25.76
N GLU A 754 -30.84 11.65 -26.81
CA GLU A 754 -30.80 10.89 -28.06
C GLU A 754 -29.51 11.14 -28.82
N THR A 755 -28.87 10.06 -29.31
CA THR A 755 -27.74 10.17 -30.23
C THR A 755 -28.25 10.57 -31.62
N LYS A 756 -27.98 11.79 -32.05
CA LYS A 756 -28.48 12.34 -33.33
C LYS A 756 -27.56 12.04 -34.51
N LYS A 757 -26.26 12.35 -34.37
CA LYS A 757 -25.32 12.33 -35.49
C LYS A 757 -23.93 11.87 -35.05
N ARG A 758 -23.27 11.09 -35.90
CA ARG A 758 -21.85 10.72 -35.78
C ARG A 758 -21.03 11.58 -36.73
N LEU A 759 -19.94 12.18 -36.25
CA LEU A 759 -18.99 12.96 -37.05
C LEU A 759 -17.60 12.35 -36.91
N ASN A 760 -16.86 12.30 -38.02
CA ASN A 760 -15.48 11.82 -38.06
C ASN A 760 -14.56 12.95 -38.52
N LEU A 761 -13.76 13.49 -37.59
CA LEU A 761 -12.89 14.63 -37.84
C LEU A 761 -11.71 14.27 -38.76
N PHE A 762 -11.41 12.99 -38.95
CA PHE A 762 -10.42 12.56 -39.95
C PHE A 762 -10.85 12.91 -41.37
N GLU A 763 -12.14 12.77 -41.70
CA GLU A 763 -12.65 12.99 -43.05
C GLU A 763 -12.65 14.46 -43.45
N SER A 764 -12.85 15.36 -42.49
CA SER A 764 -12.91 16.81 -42.73
C SER A 764 -11.58 17.51 -42.50
N LEU A 765 -10.76 17.06 -41.54
CA LEU A 765 -9.57 17.79 -41.06
C LEU A 765 -8.29 16.94 -41.05
N GLY A 766 -8.34 15.65 -41.41
CA GLY A 766 -7.18 14.75 -41.36
C GLY A 766 -6.69 14.43 -39.94
N ILE A 767 -7.50 14.74 -38.92
CA ILE A 767 -7.16 14.53 -37.52
C ILE A 767 -7.34 13.04 -37.18
N VAL A 768 -6.28 12.41 -36.70
CA VAL A 768 -6.27 10.97 -36.38
C VAL A 768 -6.69 10.68 -34.94
N ASN A 769 -6.50 11.63 -34.03
CA ASN A 769 -6.98 11.63 -32.64
C ASN A 769 -7.05 13.07 -32.12
N HIS A 770 -7.80 13.29 -31.04
CA HIS A 770 -7.87 14.57 -30.33
C HIS A 770 -8.06 14.37 -28.83
N THR A 771 -7.80 15.40 -28.03
CA THR A 771 -8.07 15.36 -26.59
C THR A 771 -9.57 15.33 -26.32
N SER A 772 -9.95 14.75 -25.18
CA SER A 772 -11.35 14.63 -24.74
C SER A 772 -11.86 15.91 -24.06
N HIS A 773 -10.99 16.89 -23.80
CA HIS A 773 -11.31 18.12 -23.09
C HIS A 773 -10.98 19.37 -23.93
N PRO A 774 -11.85 19.75 -24.89
CA PRO A 774 -11.72 21.00 -25.60
C PRO A 774 -11.97 22.22 -24.69
N HIS A 775 -11.41 23.36 -25.07
CA HIS A 775 -11.65 24.65 -24.42
C HIS A 775 -12.71 25.45 -25.20
N VAL A 776 -13.82 25.78 -24.53
CA VAL A 776 -14.92 26.58 -25.11
C VAL A 776 -14.83 28.01 -24.57
N LEU A 777 -14.67 28.99 -25.46
CA LEU A 777 -14.63 30.41 -25.10
C LEU A 777 -16.02 31.02 -24.94
N LYS A 778 -16.10 32.17 -24.25
CA LYS A 778 -17.35 32.95 -24.06
C LYS A 778 -18.01 33.36 -25.38
N ASP A 779 -17.21 33.59 -26.42
CA ASP A 779 -17.70 33.94 -27.74
C ASP A 779 -18.27 32.75 -28.51
N GLY A 780 -18.11 31.51 -28.01
CA GLY A 780 -18.54 30.26 -28.63
C GLY A 780 -17.48 29.59 -29.51
N THR A 781 -16.29 30.16 -29.63
CA THR A 781 -15.15 29.52 -30.32
C THR A 781 -14.63 28.35 -29.49
N VAL A 782 -14.38 27.21 -30.13
CA VAL A 782 -13.84 26.02 -29.45
C VAL A 782 -12.43 25.72 -29.94
N TYR A 783 -11.51 25.44 -29.02
CA TYR A 783 -10.17 24.95 -29.31
C TYR A 783 -10.01 23.52 -28.83
N ASN A 784 -9.40 22.66 -29.65
CA ASN A 784 -9.02 21.32 -29.22
C ASN A 784 -7.62 20.96 -29.68
N LEU A 785 -6.91 20.16 -28.89
CA LEU A 785 -5.64 19.58 -29.27
C LEU A 785 -5.90 18.25 -29.99
N GLY A 786 -5.20 18.01 -31.10
CA GLY A 786 -5.19 16.70 -31.73
C GLY A 786 -3.91 16.41 -32.47
N SER A 787 -3.90 15.29 -33.17
CA SER A 787 -2.75 14.89 -33.99
C SER A 787 -3.15 14.69 -35.44
N TYR A 788 -2.22 15.01 -36.35
CA TYR A 788 -2.30 14.63 -37.75
C TYR A 788 -0.94 14.11 -38.22
N VAL A 789 -0.95 13.25 -39.24
CA VAL A 789 0.27 12.65 -39.80
C VAL A 789 0.61 13.36 -41.10
N SER A 790 1.76 14.03 -41.15
CA SER A 790 2.30 14.63 -42.37
C SER A 790 3.34 13.70 -43.02
N ALA A 791 3.84 14.06 -44.21
CA ALA A 791 4.93 13.35 -44.87
C ALA A 791 6.21 13.27 -44.01
N MET A 792 6.40 14.21 -43.07
CA MET A 792 7.55 14.25 -42.14
C MET A 792 7.26 13.57 -40.79
N GLY A 793 6.13 12.85 -40.69
CA GLY A 793 5.70 12.13 -39.49
C GLY A 793 4.59 12.83 -38.69
N PRO A 794 4.28 12.35 -37.47
CA PRO A 794 3.19 12.87 -36.66
C PRO A 794 3.48 14.29 -36.14
N ASN A 795 2.41 15.08 -36.03
CA ASN A 795 2.42 16.44 -35.48
C ASN A 795 1.22 16.62 -34.55
N TYR A 796 1.42 17.35 -33.46
CA TYR A 796 0.35 17.85 -32.59
C TYR A 796 -0.15 19.19 -33.12
N VAL A 797 -1.46 19.38 -33.13
CA VAL A 797 -2.11 20.56 -33.69
C VAL A 797 -3.19 21.10 -32.77
N ILE A 798 -3.26 22.42 -32.69
CA ILE A 798 -4.40 23.10 -32.08
C ILE A 798 -5.39 23.42 -33.20
N ILE A 799 -6.60 22.89 -33.07
CA ILE A 799 -7.70 23.06 -34.01
C ILE A 799 -8.62 24.14 -33.44
N CYS A 800 -8.91 25.15 -34.25
CA CYS A 800 -9.92 26.16 -33.95
C CYS A 800 -11.22 25.79 -34.67
N PHE A 801 -12.31 25.76 -33.92
CA PHE A 801 -13.68 25.63 -34.40
C PHE A 801 -14.37 26.99 -34.19
N PRO A 802 -14.38 27.86 -35.21
CA PRO A 802 -14.93 29.19 -35.07
C PRO A 802 -16.46 29.13 -34.92
N LYS A 803 -17.01 30.04 -34.12
CA LYS A 803 -18.47 30.18 -34.03
C LYS A 803 -19.07 30.49 -35.40
N GLY A 804 -20.13 29.76 -35.75
CA GLY A 804 -20.87 29.94 -36.99
C GLY A 804 -21.66 28.71 -37.40
N GLU A 805 -22.55 28.86 -38.39
CA GLU A 805 -23.44 27.78 -38.86
C GLU A 805 -22.69 26.57 -39.43
N ARG A 806 -21.44 26.75 -39.88
CA ARG A 806 -20.62 25.70 -40.50
C ARG A 806 -19.35 25.39 -39.69
N ILE A 807 -19.45 25.40 -38.36
CA ILE A 807 -18.34 25.24 -37.40
C ILE A 807 -17.32 24.14 -37.77
N PHE A 808 -17.76 22.96 -38.18
CA PHE A 808 -16.85 21.85 -38.56
C PHE A 808 -16.22 21.98 -39.95
N LYS A 809 -16.86 22.72 -40.87
CA LYS A 809 -16.29 23.00 -42.21
C LYS A 809 -15.31 24.17 -42.17
N ASP A 810 -15.57 25.13 -41.29
CA ASP A 810 -14.74 26.33 -41.12
C ASP A 810 -13.62 26.10 -40.09
N ALA A 811 -13.54 24.89 -39.52
CA ALA A 811 -12.50 24.48 -38.60
C ALA A 811 -11.13 24.45 -39.30
N HIS A 812 -10.11 24.96 -38.62
CA HIS A 812 -8.75 25.07 -39.18
C HIS A 812 -7.68 24.98 -38.10
N ILE A 813 -6.46 24.61 -38.50
CA ILE A 813 -5.32 24.48 -37.59
C ILE A 813 -4.72 25.86 -37.34
N VAL A 814 -4.57 26.23 -36.06
CA VAL A 814 -3.99 27.52 -35.63
C VAL A 814 -2.58 27.40 -35.06
N ALA A 815 -2.16 26.19 -34.70
CA ALA A 815 -0.80 25.90 -34.25
C ALA A 815 -0.39 24.48 -34.61
N THR A 816 0.91 24.26 -34.82
CA THR A 816 1.47 22.94 -35.12
C THR A 816 2.82 22.75 -34.45
N ILE A 817 3.00 21.62 -33.77
CA ILE A 817 4.27 21.18 -33.19
C ILE A 817 4.58 19.78 -33.72
N PRO A 818 5.73 19.55 -34.35
CA PRO A 818 6.11 18.20 -34.77
C PRO A 818 6.34 17.32 -33.53
N ALA A 819 5.82 16.09 -33.55
CA ALA A 819 6.05 15.16 -32.46
C ALA A 819 7.54 14.79 -32.39
N ARG A 820 8.10 14.79 -31.16
CA ARG A 820 9.49 14.42 -30.90
C ARG A 820 9.77 12.98 -31.32
N PHE A 821 8.83 12.09 -31.02
CA PHE A 821 8.94 10.66 -31.29
C PHE A 821 8.14 10.26 -32.54
N LYS A 822 8.83 10.08 -33.67
CA LYS A 822 8.18 9.80 -34.96
C LYS A 822 7.42 8.48 -35.01
N LEU A 823 7.89 7.45 -34.30
CA LEU A 823 7.23 6.13 -34.24
C LEU A 823 6.44 5.90 -32.94
N ASN A 824 6.56 6.80 -31.95
CA ASN A 824 5.93 6.67 -30.65
C ASN A 824 5.42 8.05 -30.18
N PRO A 825 4.47 8.69 -30.89
CA PRO A 825 3.92 9.98 -30.46
C PRO A 825 3.39 9.93 -29.02
N SER A 826 3.54 11.03 -28.30
CA SER A 826 3.09 11.17 -26.91
C SER A 826 1.56 11.07 -26.83
N TYR A 827 1.07 10.38 -25.80
CA TYR A 827 -0.34 10.34 -25.46
C TYR A 827 -0.71 11.59 -24.67
N MET A 828 -1.79 12.27 -25.05
CA MET A 828 -2.28 13.48 -24.39
C MET A 828 -3.79 13.37 -24.22
N HIS A 829 -4.27 13.58 -23.00
CA HIS A 829 -5.69 13.51 -22.65
C HIS A 829 -6.33 14.89 -22.55
N SER A 830 -5.55 15.90 -22.14
CA SER A 830 -5.95 17.31 -22.03
C SER A 830 -4.81 18.24 -22.45
N PHE A 831 -5.11 19.53 -22.65
CA PHE A 831 -4.13 20.59 -22.92
C PHE A 831 -4.54 21.88 -22.21
N ALA A 832 -3.60 22.82 -22.06
CA ALA A 832 -3.84 24.09 -21.39
C ALA A 832 -3.90 25.26 -22.37
N MET A 833 -4.63 26.30 -21.97
CA MET A 833 -4.78 27.52 -22.72
C MET A 833 -4.89 28.69 -21.75
N THR A 834 -4.05 29.71 -21.95
CA THR A 834 -4.12 31.00 -21.26
C THR A 834 -4.60 32.07 -22.23
N GLU A 835 -4.66 33.33 -21.77
CA GLU A 835 -5.07 34.46 -22.61
C GLU A 835 -4.25 34.58 -23.91
N ASN A 836 -2.93 34.39 -23.83
CA ASN A 836 -2.01 34.59 -24.94
C ASN A 836 -1.34 33.31 -25.46
N TYR A 837 -1.42 32.18 -24.75
CA TYR A 837 -0.68 30.96 -25.09
C TYR A 837 -1.53 29.69 -25.12
N PHE A 838 -1.20 28.79 -26.05
CA PHE A 838 -1.54 27.38 -25.96
C PHE A 838 -0.36 26.64 -25.31
N ILE A 839 -0.65 25.71 -24.42
CA ILE A 839 0.35 24.90 -23.73
C ILE A 839 0.12 23.42 -24.04
N ILE A 840 1.14 22.79 -24.63
CA ILE A 840 1.15 21.34 -24.92
C ILE A 840 2.19 20.68 -24.03
N VAL A 841 1.75 19.71 -23.21
CA VAL A 841 2.63 18.91 -22.35
C VAL A 841 2.89 17.55 -23.02
N GLU A 842 4.03 17.45 -23.71
CA GLU A 842 4.51 16.22 -24.38
C GLU A 842 5.20 15.30 -23.36
N GLN A 843 4.40 14.40 -22.79
CA GLN A 843 4.80 13.45 -21.75
C GLN A 843 5.48 12.18 -22.29
N PRO A 844 6.20 11.41 -21.44
CA PRO A 844 6.92 10.20 -21.85
C PRO A 844 6.05 8.95 -22.04
N LEU A 845 4.75 9.02 -21.74
CA LEU A 845 3.79 8.00 -22.15
C LEU A 845 3.45 8.19 -23.62
N THR A 846 3.71 7.19 -24.43
CA THR A 846 3.57 7.25 -25.89
C THR A 846 2.67 6.15 -26.42
N VAL A 847 2.17 6.32 -27.63
CA VAL A 847 1.45 5.28 -28.36
C VAL A 847 2.30 4.80 -29.52
N SER A 848 2.69 3.52 -29.49
CA SER A 848 3.61 2.96 -30.47
C SER A 848 2.91 2.63 -31.78
N VAL A 849 3.27 3.35 -32.85
CA VAL A 849 2.68 3.19 -34.19
C VAL A 849 2.89 1.76 -34.70
N SER A 850 4.08 1.18 -34.49
CA SER A 850 4.38 -0.19 -34.91
C SER A 850 3.54 -1.22 -34.16
N ARG A 851 3.26 -0.99 -32.87
CA ARG A 851 2.36 -1.85 -32.09
C ARG A 851 0.90 -1.68 -32.48
N ILE A 852 0.45 -0.48 -32.85
CA ILE A 852 -0.90 -0.27 -33.41
C ILE A 852 -1.09 -1.15 -34.66
N PHE A 853 -0.12 -1.13 -35.60
CA PHE A 853 -0.18 -1.97 -36.79
C PHE A 853 -0.25 -3.47 -36.44
N LYS A 854 0.52 -3.93 -35.45
CA LYS A 854 0.46 -5.31 -34.96
C LYS A 854 -0.86 -5.63 -34.25
N SER A 855 -1.37 -4.70 -33.44
CA SER A 855 -2.62 -4.83 -32.70
C SER A 855 -3.81 -5.00 -33.65
N HIS A 856 -3.85 -4.29 -34.78
CA HIS A 856 -4.90 -4.49 -35.78
C HIS A 856 -4.89 -5.91 -36.39
N LEU A 857 -3.73 -6.56 -36.49
CA LEU A 857 -3.63 -7.95 -36.96
C LEU A 857 -4.01 -8.96 -35.87
N MET A 858 -3.57 -8.71 -34.63
CA MET A 858 -3.68 -9.65 -33.50
C MET A 858 -4.89 -9.39 -32.58
N SER A 859 -5.64 -8.33 -32.82
CA SER A 859 -6.75 -7.84 -31.99
C SER A 859 -6.34 -7.55 -30.52
N ASP A 860 -5.14 -7.00 -30.33
CA ASP A 860 -4.64 -6.58 -29.01
C ASP A 860 -5.25 -5.22 -28.58
N PRO A 861 -5.51 -4.98 -27.28
CA PRO A 861 -6.16 -3.76 -26.79
C PRO A 861 -5.23 -2.54 -26.86
N LEU A 862 -5.79 -1.32 -26.88
CA LEU A 862 -5.00 -0.09 -27.08
C LEU A 862 -3.90 0.09 -26.02
N ILE A 863 -4.16 -0.25 -24.76
CA ILE A 863 -3.19 -0.15 -23.66
C ILE A 863 -1.90 -0.94 -23.93
N SER A 864 -1.97 -2.04 -24.70
CA SER A 864 -0.78 -2.82 -25.10
C SER A 864 0.14 -2.09 -26.09
N CYS A 865 -0.41 -1.10 -26.80
CA CYS A 865 0.31 -0.24 -27.72
C CYS A 865 0.98 0.93 -27.01
N MET A 866 0.60 1.23 -25.76
CA MET A 866 1.19 2.31 -24.99
C MET A 866 2.57 1.90 -24.45
N GLN A 867 3.49 2.85 -24.40
CA GLN A 867 4.86 2.66 -23.92
C GLN A 867 5.28 3.83 -23.03
N TRP A 868 5.75 3.50 -21.83
CA TRP A 868 6.31 4.44 -20.87
C TRP A 868 7.84 4.51 -21.00
N PHE A 869 8.39 5.72 -21.12
CA PHE A 869 9.83 5.96 -21.16
C PHE A 869 10.28 6.74 -19.91
N PRO A 870 10.61 6.06 -18.80
CA PRO A 870 10.85 6.71 -17.50
C PRO A 870 12.05 7.65 -17.48
N GLU A 871 13.06 7.42 -18.32
CA GLU A 871 14.27 8.25 -18.40
C GLU A 871 14.12 9.45 -19.35
N THR A 872 12.99 9.55 -20.05
CA THR A 872 12.74 10.60 -21.03
C THR A 872 12.10 11.81 -20.37
N GLN A 873 12.65 13.00 -20.59
CA GLN A 873 12.11 14.26 -20.06
C GLN A 873 10.76 14.64 -20.70
N THR A 874 9.91 15.30 -19.91
CA THR A 874 8.65 15.91 -20.38
C THR A 874 8.93 17.27 -20.99
N HIS A 875 8.35 17.56 -22.16
CA HIS A 875 8.46 18.88 -22.81
C HIS A 875 7.16 19.65 -22.66
N ILE A 876 7.23 20.90 -22.23
CA ILE A 876 6.09 21.82 -22.13
C ILE A 876 6.28 22.90 -23.18
N HIS A 877 5.55 22.80 -24.28
CA HIS A 877 5.59 23.75 -25.38
C HIS A 877 4.64 24.91 -25.11
N VAL A 878 5.16 26.13 -25.16
CA VAL A 878 4.41 27.38 -25.03
C VAL A 878 4.29 28.01 -26.41
N ILE A 879 3.07 28.04 -26.93
CA ILE A 879 2.78 28.44 -28.30
C ILE A 879 1.96 29.71 -28.26
N SER A 880 2.40 30.76 -28.96
CA SER A 880 1.64 32.01 -29.03
C SER A 880 0.32 31.79 -29.76
N ARG A 881 -0.81 32.13 -29.12
CA ARG A 881 -2.15 32.09 -29.75
C ARG A 881 -2.27 33.04 -30.94
N LYS A 882 -1.54 34.16 -30.90
CA LYS A 882 -1.55 35.17 -31.97
C LYS A 882 -0.83 34.70 -33.23
N THR A 883 0.30 34.01 -33.08
CA THR A 883 1.17 33.66 -34.23
C THR A 883 1.15 32.18 -34.59
N GLY A 884 0.63 31.32 -33.71
CA GLY A 884 0.68 29.87 -33.85
C GLY A 884 2.09 29.26 -33.71
N LYS A 885 3.09 30.08 -33.37
CA LYS A 885 4.49 29.66 -33.27
C LYS A 885 4.87 29.29 -31.85
N ASN A 886 5.71 28.26 -31.73
CA ASN A 886 6.36 27.92 -30.47
C ASN A 886 7.25 29.08 -30.02
N VAL A 887 6.95 29.64 -28.85
CA VAL A 887 7.71 30.74 -28.25
C VAL A 887 8.82 30.16 -27.38
N HIS A 888 8.51 29.12 -26.61
CA HIS A 888 9.47 28.46 -25.74
C HIS A 888 9.08 27.01 -25.48
N THR A 889 10.07 26.15 -25.23
CA THR A 889 9.85 24.80 -24.74
C THR A 889 10.55 24.64 -23.41
N PHE A 890 9.79 24.47 -22.33
CA PHE A 890 10.34 24.10 -21.04
C PHE A 890 10.56 22.59 -20.96
N ILE A 891 11.61 22.18 -20.28
CA ILE A 891 11.97 20.77 -20.11
C ILE A 891 11.93 20.46 -18.62
N THR A 892 11.29 19.35 -18.27
CA THR A 892 11.14 18.88 -16.89
C THR A 892 11.34 17.37 -16.81
N GLU A 893 11.39 16.84 -15.59
CA GLU A 893 11.45 15.40 -15.34
C GLU A 893 10.26 14.66 -15.97
N SER A 894 10.42 13.34 -16.12
CA SER A 894 9.35 12.45 -16.56
C SER A 894 8.21 12.45 -15.56
N PHE A 895 6.99 12.69 -16.03
CA PHE A 895 5.77 12.44 -15.27
C PHE A 895 4.64 12.02 -16.22
N PHE A 896 3.69 11.25 -15.68
CA PHE A 896 2.44 10.92 -16.35
C PHE A 896 1.34 11.89 -15.90
N TYR A 897 0.50 12.36 -16.82
CA TYR A 897 -0.70 13.13 -16.49
C TYR A 897 -1.87 12.76 -17.41
N LEU A 898 -3.07 13.01 -16.90
CA LEU A 898 -4.30 13.01 -17.68
C LEU A 898 -4.88 14.43 -17.76
N HIS A 899 -5.02 15.10 -16.62
CA HIS A 899 -5.72 16.38 -16.51
C HIS A 899 -4.81 17.53 -16.10
N ILE A 900 -4.94 18.64 -16.82
CA ILE A 900 -4.48 19.96 -16.39
C ILE A 900 -5.66 20.63 -15.69
N ILE A 901 -5.45 21.06 -14.45
CA ILE A 901 -6.47 21.57 -13.52
C ILE A 901 -6.71 23.07 -13.72
N ASN A 902 -5.67 23.84 -14.00
CA ASN A 902 -5.78 25.28 -14.18
C ASN A 902 -4.62 25.82 -15.02
N SER A 903 -4.85 26.92 -15.72
CA SER A 903 -3.81 27.65 -16.43
C SER A 903 -4.15 29.13 -16.57
N TYR A 904 -3.25 30.02 -16.15
CA TYR A 904 -3.41 31.47 -16.30
C TYR A 904 -2.07 32.19 -16.43
N GLU A 905 -2.12 33.45 -16.85
CA GLU A 905 -0.95 34.33 -16.91
C GLU A 905 -0.96 35.28 -15.72
N GLU A 906 0.19 35.43 -15.04
CA GLU A 906 0.35 36.39 -13.95
C GLU A 906 1.72 37.06 -14.07
N LYS A 907 1.72 38.38 -14.31
CA LYS A 907 2.93 39.18 -14.60
C LYS A 907 3.69 38.58 -15.79
N ASP A 908 4.94 38.19 -15.60
CA ASP A 908 5.79 37.56 -16.62
C ASP A 908 5.79 36.02 -16.57
N HIS A 909 4.82 35.41 -15.86
CA HIS A 909 4.75 33.95 -15.66
C HIS A 909 3.49 33.35 -16.27
N ILE A 910 3.62 32.11 -16.75
CA ILE A 910 2.50 31.21 -17.05
C ILE A 910 2.41 30.22 -15.89
N ILE A 911 1.26 30.19 -15.22
CA ILE A 911 0.97 29.28 -14.12
C ILE A 911 0.17 28.09 -14.67
N LEU A 912 0.60 26.88 -14.31
CA LEU A 912 -0.03 25.62 -14.72
C LEU A 912 -0.19 24.71 -13.51
N ASP A 913 -1.43 24.32 -13.21
CA ASP A 913 -1.73 23.32 -12.18
C ASP A 913 -2.02 21.98 -12.88
N ILE A 914 -1.20 20.96 -12.67
CA ILE A 914 -1.32 19.66 -13.36
C ILE A 914 -1.40 18.53 -12.33
N CYS A 915 -2.33 17.58 -12.54
CA CYS A 915 -2.38 16.34 -11.77
C CYS A 915 -1.37 15.33 -12.34
N CYS A 916 -0.21 15.21 -11.70
CA CYS A 916 0.90 14.38 -12.18
C CYS A 916 1.09 13.11 -11.34
N TYR A 917 1.56 12.06 -11.99
CA TYR A 917 1.93 10.75 -11.41
C TYR A 917 3.35 10.37 -11.84
N ARG A 918 4.04 9.50 -11.08
CA ARG A 918 5.39 8.99 -11.48
C ARG A 918 5.40 8.30 -12.83
N ASP A 919 4.39 7.47 -13.03
CA ASP A 919 4.31 6.52 -14.12
C ASP A 919 2.81 6.21 -14.37
N PRO A 920 2.47 5.53 -15.48
CA PRO A 920 1.09 5.25 -15.82
C PRO A 920 0.47 4.05 -15.08
N SER A 921 1.05 3.58 -13.95
CA SER A 921 0.53 2.44 -13.19
C SER A 921 -0.92 2.59 -12.74
N MET A 922 -1.41 3.83 -12.59
CA MET A 922 -2.82 4.10 -12.33
C MET A 922 -3.76 3.50 -13.39
N LEU A 923 -3.33 3.41 -14.65
CA LEU A 923 -4.10 2.76 -15.70
C LEU A 923 -4.29 1.26 -15.39
N SER A 924 -3.31 0.62 -14.74
CA SER A 924 -3.44 -0.77 -14.29
C SER A 924 -4.40 -0.91 -13.11
N CYS A 925 -4.49 0.09 -12.23
CA CYS A 925 -5.43 0.08 -11.10
C CYS A 925 -6.91 0.17 -11.55
N MET A 926 -7.17 0.59 -12.79
CA MET A 926 -8.52 0.72 -13.35
C MET A 926 -9.04 -0.56 -14.03
N TYR A 927 -8.29 -1.67 -13.93
CA TYR A 927 -8.82 -2.98 -14.26
C TYR A 927 -9.84 -3.43 -13.21
N VAL A 928 -10.94 -4.04 -13.67
CA VAL A 928 -12.01 -4.56 -12.81
C VAL A 928 -11.45 -5.51 -11.76
N GLU A 929 -10.58 -6.45 -12.16
CA GLU A 929 -9.92 -7.39 -11.25
C GLU A 929 -9.06 -6.69 -10.18
N SER A 930 -8.39 -5.59 -10.54
CA SER A 930 -7.59 -4.83 -9.57
C SER A 930 -8.46 -4.10 -8.55
N ILE A 931 -9.63 -3.62 -8.96
CA ILE A 931 -10.61 -2.98 -8.07
C ILE A 931 -11.21 -4.01 -7.10
N GLU A 932 -11.56 -5.21 -7.60
CA GLU A 932 -12.14 -6.31 -6.81
C GLU A 932 -11.16 -6.89 -5.75
N VAL A 933 -9.84 -6.86 -6.01
CA VAL A 933 -8.82 -7.44 -5.11
C VAL A 933 -8.31 -6.44 -4.06
N SER A 934 -8.52 -5.14 -4.27
CA SER A 934 -7.94 -4.08 -3.43
C SER A 934 -8.74 -3.73 -2.17
N PHE A 935 -9.90 -4.36 -1.95
CA PHE A 935 -10.80 -4.10 -0.80
C PHE A 935 -11.01 -5.32 0.11
#